data_AF-A0A2E0QVP9-F1
#
_entry.id   AF-A0A2E0QVP9-F1
#
_cell.length_a   1.000
_cell.length_b   1.000
_cell.length_c   1.000
_cell.angle_alpha   90.00
_cell.angle_beta   90.00
_cell.angle_gamma   90.00
#
_symmetry.space_group_name_H-M   'P 1'
#
loop_
_entity.id
_entity.type
_entity.pdbx_description
1 polymer ?
#
loop_
_entity_poly.entity_id
_entity_poly.type
_entity_poly.pdbx_seq_one_letter_code
_entity_poly.pdbx_strand_id
1 'polypeptide(L)'
;MFWLRSLLYATPLALAFAGTWLFQRVSELQASSDKLALVTAIREPVGFLNPLFPQSGVTREVSDLLFEPLLVRDDDLKLRPNLINKWRFQTVVVIRCASEEAAGESEAMIRSGEYLEDGLRAVAIDRQGTVLTIALEGFESGIDQKLLSNFDPENLGDYLLVRLQMKHSIRESFETFLQTSVEKGQIKMLEYRGDTGVDLFVRGDTDLFLRELELYYESNMSLSPEIELAGERCHTMSHEMLVELRGDVVWHDGTPFTTKDLIFSYQELTRSGSPLPLGDSFWFVESLEAMDSSRLVVRCRDTPAIMLESWEKLPVLPSHLFEESGLSNEALTSFSEYPVGNGPYRLIERRRDGGALLERNDGYYRALPVEQYLSYKKFGSLEATLLALRSGQIDAIVPEERFSDWAERNPGTIRQIRGMPRFQHFIAWNLDEGPIANQEVRAGLAQAVNLEQLLRDTTTEFEQPVTSLFYSGVPYCDAEMPLPLFTPRGAENRLDEAGYEMDEASGMRLSESGEPLEFVLTVNEENPEHIRLANGVAEQWAALGVTVKVERLPWARILSERLSTRDFDGVLLSWELPFERDRFTTWHSSEAGEGGANFCGLKNDVVDSCVEELRYEREEEKVLELTERLQREIARVQPCLFLCDSGRIISVRKDGIVVVRTGVGGERNVVPLGIGKSGLESSRPWWVRKEAINQEKVSPE
;
A
#
# COMPACT_ATOMS: atom_id res chain seq x y z
N MET A 1 -11.29 -54.18 -44.18
CA MET A 1 -12.38 -53.95 -43.20
C MET A 1 -12.01 -54.32 -41.76
N PHE A 2 -11.30 -55.43 -41.51
CA PHE A 2 -10.88 -55.84 -40.16
C PHE A 2 -10.01 -54.79 -39.44
N TRP A 3 -8.93 -54.33 -40.08
CA TRP A 3 -8.01 -53.33 -39.54
C TRP A 3 -8.66 -51.97 -39.22
N LEU A 4 -9.62 -51.53 -40.04
CA LEU A 4 -10.33 -50.27 -39.82
C LEU A 4 -11.24 -50.34 -38.58
N ARG A 5 -11.89 -51.49 -38.36
CA ARG A 5 -12.71 -51.73 -37.17
C ARG A 5 -11.84 -51.85 -35.91
N SER A 6 -10.71 -52.55 -36.00
CA SER A 6 -9.77 -52.65 -34.88
C SER A 6 -9.24 -51.28 -34.45
N LEU A 7 -8.92 -50.39 -35.39
CA LEU A 7 -8.53 -49.01 -35.08
C LEU A 7 -9.69 -48.23 -34.43
N LEU A 8 -10.89 -48.29 -35.00
CA LEU A 8 -12.08 -47.61 -34.47
C LEU A 8 -12.44 -48.01 -33.04
N TYR A 9 -12.20 -49.25 -32.64
CA TYR A 9 -12.45 -49.72 -31.27
C TYR A 9 -11.23 -49.60 -30.34
N ALA A 10 -10.01 -49.70 -30.86
CA ALA A 10 -8.79 -49.61 -30.05
C ALA A 10 -8.43 -48.16 -29.68
N THR A 11 -8.70 -47.19 -30.55
CA THR A 11 -8.35 -45.78 -30.27
C THR A 11 -9.12 -45.19 -29.09
N PRO A 12 -10.45 -45.35 -28.96
CA PRO A 12 -11.18 -44.89 -27.77
C PRO A 12 -10.71 -45.61 -26.50
N LEU A 13 -10.41 -46.90 -26.59
CA LEU A 13 -9.92 -47.69 -25.45
C LEU A 13 -8.52 -47.23 -25.00
N ALA A 14 -7.63 -46.95 -25.96
CA ALA A 14 -6.30 -46.42 -25.70
C ALA A 14 -6.35 -45.00 -25.13
N LEU A 15 -7.25 -44.15 -25.61
CA LEU A 15 -7.50 -42.81 -25.05
C LEU A 15 -8.08 -42.89 -23.64
N ALA A 16 -9.01 -43.81 -23.38
CA ALA A 16 -9.54 -44.04 -22.04
C ALA A 16 -8.44 -44.56 -21.10
N PHE A 17 -7.60 -45.49 -21.55
CA PHE A 17 -6.49 -46.02 -20.76
C PHE A 17 -5.43 -44.94 -20.48
N ALA A 18 -5.09 -44.13 -21.50
CA ALA A 18 -4.18 -43.00 -21.35
C ALA A 18 -4.75 -41.96 -20.38
N GLY A 19 -6.05 -41.63 -20.48
CA GLY A 19 -6.72 -40.72 -19.54
C GLY A 19 -6.75 -41.26 -18.11
N THR A 20 -7.01 -42.56 -17.93
CA THR A 20 -7.01 -43.20 -16.61
C THR A 20 -5.60 -43.27 -16.02
N TRP A 21 -4.60 -43.57 -16.84
CA TRP A 21 -3.19 -43.57 -16.44
C TRP A 21 -2.69 -42.17 -16.10
N LEU A 22 -3.07 -41.14 -16.87
CA LEU A 22 -2.77 -39.75 -16.58
C LEU A 22 -3.43 -39.31 -15.27
N PHE A 23 -4.70 -39.66 -15.07
CA PHE A 23 -5.44 -39.38 -13.83
C PHE A 23 -4.81 -40.07 -12.63
N GLN A 24 -4.39 -41.34 -12.75
CA GLN A 24 -3.65 -42.04 -11.70
C GLN A 24 -2.30 -41.37 -11.43
N ARG A 25 -1.54 -40.99 -12.46
CA ARG A 25 -0.26 -40.30 -12.28
C ARG A 25 -0.41 -38.93 -11.62
N VAL A 26 -1.41 -38.16 -12.02
CA VAL A 26 -1.75 -36.87 -11.39
C VAL A 26 -2.19 -37.09 -9.94
N SER A 27 -3.05 -38.09 -9.67
CA SER A 27 -3.48 -38.42 -8.31
C SER A 27 -2.35 -38.94 -7.43
N GLU A 28 -1.39 -39.69 -7.98
CA GLU A 28 -0.19 -40.15 -7.28
C GLU A 28 0.77 -39.00 -7.00
N LEU A 29 0.94 -38.06 -7.95
CA LEU A 29 1.72 -36.84 -7.76
C LEU A 29 1.08 -35.88 -6.76
N GLN A 30 -0.25 -35.78 -6.72
CA GLN A 30 -1.00 -35.03 -5.70
C GLN A 30 -0.87 -35.68 -4.32
N ALA A 31 -0.94 -37.02 -4.25
CA ALA A 31 -0.78 -37.76 -3.00
C ALA A 31 0.68 -37.78 -2.49
N SER A 32 1.68 -37.69 -3.38
CA SER A 32 3.10 -37.59 -2.99
C SER A 32 3.48 -36.15 -2.61
N SER A 33 2.98 -35.15 -3.33
CA SER A 33 3.18 -33.74 -3.00
C SER A 33 2.54 -33.38 -1.66
N ASP A 34 1.34 -33.87 -1.34
CA ASP A 34 0.74 -33.65 -0.01
C ASP A 34 1.49 -34.33 1.15
N LYS A 35 2.28 -35.38 0.89
CA LYS A 35 3.17 -35.99 1.90
C LYS A 35 4.45 -35.19 2.11
N LEU A 36 4.91 -34.48 1.08
CA LEU A 36 6.11 -33.65 1.12
C LEU A 36 5.81 -32.19 1.48
N ALA A 37 4.58 -31.71 1.25
CA ALA A 37 4.17 -30.33 1.48
C ALA A 37 3.91 -30.05 2.94
N LEU A 38 4.24 -28.85 3.42
CA LEU A 38 3.76 -28.35 4.71
C LEU A 38 2.27 -27.99 4.59
N VAL A 39 1.44 -28.61 5.43
CA VAL A 39 -0.03 -28.55 5.31
C VAL A 39 -0.62 -27.56 6.31
N THR A 40 -1.36 -26.57 5.80
CA THR A 40 -2.14 -25.62 6.60
C THR A 40 -3.62 -25.85 6.41
N ALA A 41 -4.34 -26.06 7.52
CA ALA A 41 -5.78 -26.08 7.54
C ALA A 41 -6.35 -24.66 7.55
N ILE A 42 -7.27 -24.42 6.61
CA ILE A 42 -7.88 -23.12 6.37
C ILE A 42 -9.39 -23.19 6.64
N ARG A 43 -9.97 -22.07 7.05
CA ARG A 43 -11.39 -21.94 7.38
C ARG A 43 -12.23 -21.51 6.17
N GLU A 44 -11.66 -20.62 5.38
CA GLU A 44 -12.26 -20.04 4.18
C GLU A 44 -11.53 -20.54 2.92
N PRO A 45 -12.17 -20.54 1.74
CA PRO A 45 -11.50 -20.90 0.50
C PRO A 45 -10.46 -19.83 0.11
N VAL A 46 -9.41 -20.25 -0.59
CA VAL A 46 -8.44 -19.34 -1.23
C VAL A 46 -9.14 -18.67 -2.41
N GLY A 47 -9.37 -17.36 -2.29
CA GLY A 47 -10.03 -16.54 -3.30
C GLY A 47 -9.15 -16.25 -4.53
N PHE A 48 -9.60 -15.32 -5.36
CA PHE A 48 -8.82 -14.82 -6.48
C PHE A 48 -7.55 -14.11 -5.98
N LEU A 49 -6.41 -14.42 -6.60
CA LEU A 49 -5.10 -13.95 -6.19
C LEU A 49 -4.69 -12.75 -7.05
N ASN A 50 -5.37 -11.64 -6.81
CA ASN A 50 -5.13 -10.39 -7.53
C ASN A 50 -4.45 -9.36 -6.61
N PRO A 51 -3.20 -8.94 -6.90
CA PRO A 51 -2.48 -8.00 -6.05
C PRO A 51 -3.05 -6.57 -6.06
N LEU A 52 -4.03 -6.27 -6.92
CA LEU A 52 -4.65 -4.94 -7.04
C LEU A 52 -5.84 -4.73 -6.10
N PHE A 53 -6.43 -5.81 -5.58
CA PHE A 53 -7.60 -5.72 -4.71
C PHE A 53 -7.23 -6.01 -3.26
N PRO A 54 -7.88 -5.35 -2.28
CA PRO A 54 -7.73 -5.70 -0.88
C PRO A 54 -8.07 -7.17 -0.66
N GLN A 55 -7.16 -7.89 0.02
CA GLN A 55 -7.33 -9.29 0.35
C GLN A 55 -7.18 -9.48 1.85
N SER A 56 -7.92 -10.43 2.40
CA SER A 56 -7.85 -10.80 3.81
C SER A 56 -7.58 -12.29 3.99
N GLY A 57 -7.39 -12.68 5.25
CA GLY A 57 -7.16 -14.05 5.69
C GLY A 57 -6.19 -14.86 4.84
N VAL A 58 -6.60 -16.06 4.46
CA VAL A 58 -5.73 -17.01 3.74
C VAL A 58 -5.39 -16.53 2.33
N THR A 59 -6.30 -15.80 1.67
CA THR A 59 -6.08 -15.34 0.29
C THR A 59 -4.90 -14.36 0.24
N ARG A 60 -4.85 -13.41 1.18
CA ARG A 60 -3.71 -12.51 1.36
C ARG A 60 -2.42 -13.25 1.65
N GLU A 61 -2.45 -14.23 2.57
CA GLU A 61 -1.27 -15.04 2.91
C GLU A 61 -0.70 -15.76 1.69
N VAL A 62 -1.57 -16.37 0.88
CA VAL A 62 -1.15 -17.01 -0.37
C VAL A 62 -0.59 -15.96 -1.35
N SER A 63 -1.25 -14.81 -1.53
CA SER A 63 -0.77 -13.75 -2.44
C SER A 63 0.60 -13.22 -2.03
N ASP A 64 0.87 -13.05 -0.73
CA ASP A 64 2.16 -12.56 -0.22
C ASP A 64 3.30 -13.56 -0.47
N LEU A 65 2.99 -14.83 -0.71
CA LEU A 65 3.97 -15.85 -1.13
C LEU A 65 4.28 -15.78 -2.63
N LEU A 66 3.38 -15.18 -3.42
CA LEU A 66 3.46 -15.13 -4.86
C LEU A 66 4.11 -13.84 -5.37
N PHE A 67 3.93 -12.72 -4.69
CA PHE A 67 4.37 -11.40 -5.14
C PHE A 67 5.34 -10.74 -4.16
N GLU A 68 6.40 -10.15 -4.69
CA GLU A 68 7.32 -9.30 -3.92
C GLU A 68 7.02 -7.82 -4.18
N PRO A 69 6.94 -6.98 -3.13
CA PRO A 69 6.77 -5.54 -3.30
C PRO A 69 8.08 -4.85 -3.72
N LEU A 70 8.02 -3.60 -4.19
CA LEU A 70 9.22 -2.86 -4.60
C LEU A 70 10.18 -2.57 -3.45
N LEU A 71 9.62 -2.24 -2.29
CA LEU A 71 10.27 -1.97 -1.03
C LEU A 71 9.61 -2.82 0.06
N VAL A 72 10.35 -3.10 1.12
CA VAL A 72 9.84 -3.82 2.30
C VAL A 72 10.34 -3.12 3.55
N ARG A 73 9.78 -3.44 4.72
CA ARG A 73 10.28 -2.93 5.99
C ARG A 73 11.21 -3.93 6.68
N ASP A 74 12.18 -3.42 7.43
CA ASP A 74 13.03 -4.20 8.31
C ASP A 74 12.36 -4.48 9.66
N ASP A 75 13.11 -5.08 10.59
CA ASP A 75 12.59 -5.37 11.93
C ASP A 75 12.34 -4.07 12.74
N ASP A 76 12.90 -2.93 12.38
CA ASP A 76 12.61 -1.64 13.03
C ASP A 76 11.57 -0.82 12.24
N LEU A 77 10.81 -1.48 11.35
CA LEU A 77 9.77 -0.90 10.51
C LEU A 77 10.26 0.22 9.56
N LYS A 78 11.57 0.27 9.29
CA LYS A 78 12.16 1.21 8.33
C LYS A 78 12.16 0.61 6.94
N LEU A 79 11.90 1.45 5.94
CA LEU A 79 11.93 1.04 4.53
C LEU A 79 13.33 0.58 4.15
N ARG A 80 13.40 -0.57 3.47
CA ARG A 80 14.62 -1.16 2.94
C ARG A 80 14.42 -1.66 1.49
N PRO A 81 15.52 -1.77 0.73
CA PRO A 81 15.50 -2.35 -0.62
C PRO A 81 14.83 -3.73 -0.71
N ASN A 82 14.08 -3.93 -1.81
CA ASN A 82 13.57 -5.22 -2.25
C ASN A 82 13.81 -5.42 -3.75
N LEU A 83 12.78 -5.32 -4.60
CA LEU A 83 12.94 -5.32 -6.06
C LEU A 83 13.64 -4.05 -6.54
N ILE A 84 13.43 -2.92 -5.86
CA ILE A 84 14.34 -1.78 -5.92
C ILE A 84 15.56 -2.14 -5.08
N ASN A 85 16.72 -2.21 -5.72
CA ASN A 85 18.01 -2.46 -5.08
C ASN A 85 18.57 -1.21 -4.41
N LYS A 86 18.41 -0.05 -5.05
CA LYS A 86 18.93 1.22 -4.58
C LYS A 86 18.11 2.38 -5.15
N TRP A 87 18.03 3.47 -4.39
CA TRP A 87 17.54 4.74 -4.88
C TRP A 87 18.44 5.89 -4.42
N ARG A 88 18.38 7.02 -5.14
CA ARG A 88 19.05 8.26 -4.74
C ARG A 88 18.20 9.46 -5.14
N PHE A 89 18.08 10.42 -4.24
CA PHE A 89 17.49 11.72 -4.53
C PHE A 89 18.56 12.69 -4.99
N GLN A 90 18.27 13.44 -6.05
CA GLN A 90 19.14 14.49 -6.53
C GLN A 90 18.35 15.67 -7.06
N THR A 91 18.88 16.86 -6.84
CA THR A 91 18.41 18.08 -7.46
C THR A 91 19.32 18.41 -8.63
N VAL A 92 18.79 18.44 -9.84
CA VAL A 92 19.55 18.77 -11.05
C VAL A 92 19.40 20.25 -11.31
N VAL A 93 20.52 20.98 -11.25
CA VAL A 93 20.59 22.40 -11.57
C VAL A 93 21.28 22.55 -12.90
N VAL A 94 20.59 23.16 -13.88
CA VAL A 94 21.15 23.47 -15.19
C VAL A 94 21.45 24.95 -15.24
N ILE A 95 22.74 25.30 -15.26
CA ILE A 95 23.25 26.67 -15.28
C ILE A 95 23.68 27.02 -16.69
N ARG A 96 23.32 28.23 -17.11
CA ARG A 96 23.61 28.79 -18.42
C ARG A 96 24.62 29.90 -18.22
N CYS A 97 25.85 29.63 -18.63
CA CYS A 97 26.96 30.55 -18.44
C CYS A 97 27.00 31.61 -19.55
N ALA A 98 27.71 32.71 -19.27
CA ALA A 98 27.89 33.83 -20.20
C ALA A 98 28.68 33.43 -21.45
N SER A 99 29.63 32.51 -21.31
CA SER A 99 30.51 31.99 -22.36
C SER A 99 30.97 30.54 -22.07
N GLU A 100 31.60 29.89 -23.05
CA GLU A 100 32.19 28.55 -22.83
C GLU A 100 33.37 28.59 -21.86
N GLU A 101 34.11 29.71 -21.82
CA GLU A 101 35.23 29.93 -20.91
C GLU A 101 34.71 30.06 -19.47
N ALA A 102 33.66 30.86 -19.26
CA ALA A 102 32.96 30.98 -17.98
C ALA A 102 32.39 29.63 -17.49
N ALA A 103 31.85 28.82 -18.40
CA ALA A 103 31.38 27.48 -18.07
C ALA A 103 32.53 26.54 -17.64
N GLY A 104 33.69 26.64 -18.31
CA GLY A 104 34.88 25.87 -17.97
C GLY A 104 35.51 26.28 -16.63
N GLU A 105 35.56 27.58 -16.35
CA GLU A 105 36.00 28.11 -15.05
C GLU A 105 35.06 27.65 -13.93
N SER A 106 33.75 27.83 -14.11
CA SER A 106 32.74 27.40 -13.13
C SER A 106 32.79 25.90 -12.86
N GLU A 107 32.96 25.07 -13.91
CA GLU A 107 33.15 23.62 -13.77
C GLU A 107 34.39 23.31 -12.91
N ALA A 108 35.51 23.99 -13.14
CA ALA A 108 36.74 23.78 -12.38
C ALA A 108 36.55 24.14 -10.89
N MET A 109 35.86 25.24 -10.59
CA MET A 109 35.56 25.69 -9.22
C MET A 109 34.63 24.72 -8.47
N ILE A 110 33.65 24.12 -9.15
CA ILE A 110 32.80 23.10 -8.54
C ILE A 110 33.61 21.83 -8.28
N ARG A 111 34.45 21.40 -9.23
CA ARG A 111 35.28 20.20 -9.08
C ARG A 111 36.36 20.35 -8.00
N SER A 112 36.85 21.57 -7.76
CA SER A 112 37.77 21.85 -6.63
C SER A 112 37.05 21.90 -5.29
N GLY A 113 35.71 22.03 -5.29
CA GLY A 113 34.86 22.12 -4.11
C GLY A 113 34.59 23.56 -3.64
N GLU A 114 35.21 24.57 -4.27
CA GLU A 114 35.04 25.97 -3.89
C GLU A 114 33.59 26.47 -4.06
N TYR A 115 32.85 25.94 -5.04
CA TYR A 115 31.43 26.29 -5.21
C TYR A 115 30.47 25.35 -4.45
N LEU A 116 30.99 24.34 -3.75
CA LEU A 116 30.22 23.35 -3.00
C LEU A 116 30.32 23.54 -1.48
N GLU A 117 30.54 24.77 -1.03
CA GLU A 117 30.48 25.12 0.39
C GLU A 117 29.06 24.91 0.97
N ASP A 118 28.89 24.97 2.30
CA ASP A 118 27.60 24.79 3.00
C ASP A 118 26.92 23.42 2.88
N GLY A 119 27.71 22.35 2.71
CA GLY A 119 27.22 20.96 2.76
C GLY A 119 26.64 20.45 1.44
N LEU A 120 26.78 21.21 0.35
CA LEU A 120 26.42 20.77 -0.99
C LEU A 120 27.31 19.62 -1.45
N ARG A 121 26.70 18.63 -2.12
CA ARG A 121 27.44 17.50 -2.69
C ARG A 121 27.05 17.26 -4.14
N ALA A 122 27.95 17.61 -5.06
CA ALA A 122 27.81 17.27 -6.46
C ALA A 122 28.02 15.77 -6.69
N VAL A 123 27.09 15.16 -7.41
CA VAL A 123 27.02 13.76 -7.78
C VAL A 123 27.55 13.54 -9.19
N ALA A 124 27.15 14.43 -10.09
CA ALA A 124 27.52 14.42 -11.49
C ALA A 124 27.60 15.87 -11.96
N ILE A 125 28.54 16.12 -12.88
CA ILE A 125 28.74 17.41 -13.51
C ILE A 125 28.98 17.13 -14.98
N ASP A 126 28.12 17.66 -15.84
CA ASP A 126 28.23 17.60 -17.29
C ASP A 126 28.27 19.02 -17.86
N ARG A 127 29.11 19.25 -18.87
CA ARG A 127 29.23 20.55 -19.53
C ARG A 127 29.11 20.38 -21.03
N GLN A 128 28.20 21.14 -21.64
CA GLN A 128 27.97 21.17 -23.07
C GLN A 128 27.95 22.62 -23.56
N GLY A 129 29.04 23.07 -24.18
CA GLY A 129 29.22 24.46 -24.60
C GLY A 129 29.13 25.41 -23.40
N THR A 130 28.13 26.28 -23.40
CA THR A 130 27.82 27.26 -22.35
C THR A 130 26.91 26.72 -21.25
N VAL A 131 26.47 25.46 -21.33
CA VAL A 131 25.53 24.85 -20.38
C VAL A 131 26.29 23.94 -19.43
N LEU A 132 26.05 24.13 -18.13
CA LEU A 132 26.63 23.37 -17.05
C LEU A 132 25.51 22.71 -16.24
N THR A 133 25.43 21.39 -16.31
CA THR A 133 24.43 20.58 -15.58
C THR A 133 25.07 19.96 -14.36
N ILE A 134 24.52 20.23 -13.19
CA ILE A 134 25.05 19.80 -11.89
C ILE A 134 23.96 19.03 -11.17
N ALA A 135 24.19 17.74 -10.90
CA ALA A 135 23.33 16.97 -10.03
C ALA A 135 23.84 17.07 -8.59
N LEU A 136 23.06 17.69 -7.71
CA LEU A 136 23.33 17.81 -6.28
C LEU A 136 22.57 16.73 -5.51
N GLU A 137 23.17 16.16 -4.47
CA GLU A 137 22.52 15.14 -3.65
C GLU A 137 21.39 15.73 -2.79
N GLY A 138 20.24 15.06 -2.75
CA GLY A 138 19.10 15.43 -1.91
C GLY A 138 18.09 16.38 -2.56
N PHE A 139 17.06 16.72 -1.78
CA PHE A 139 15.94 17.61 -2.14
C PHE A 139 15.83 18.78 -1.16
N GLU A 140 16.98 19.33 -0.75
CA GLU A 140 16.98 20.45 0.18
C GLU A 140 16.37 21.69 -0.46
N SER A 141 15.52 22.40 0.29
CA SER A 141 14.96 23.67 -0.19
C SER A 141 16.05 24.74 -0.30
N GLY A 142 16.02 25.52 -1.39
CA GLY A 142 16.98 26.58 -1.67
C GLY A 142 18.39 26.09 -2.04
N ILE A 143 18.54 24.81 -2.40
CA ILE A 143 19.83 24.23 -2.78
C ILE A 143 20.45 24.92 -4.01
N ASP A 144 19.60 25.36 -4.96
CA ASP A 144 20.01 26.13 -6.13
C ASP A 144 20.51 27.52 -5.74
N GLN A 145 19.82 28.20 -4.81
CA GLN A 145 20.22 29.52 -4.32
C GLN A 145 21.57 29.46 -3.60
N LYS A 146 21.79 28.44 -2.77
CA LYS A 146 23.08 28.18 -2.10
C LYS A 146 24.20 27.91 -3.11
N LEU A 147 23.90 27.12 -4.15
CA LEU A 147 24.89 26.85 -5.20
C LEU A 147 25.26 28.15 -5.93
N LEU A 148 24.25 28.93 -6.34
CA LEU A 148 24.43 30.14 -7.15
C LEU A 148 25.07 31.29 -6.37
N SER A 149 24.89 31.37 -5.05
CA SER A 149 25.56 32.41 -4.25
C SER A 149 27.09 32.32 -4.29
N ASN A 150 27.63 31.16 -4.68
CA ASN A 150 29.07 30.94 -4.79
C ASN A 150 29.60 31.24 -6.21
N PHE A 151 28.72 31.39 -7.21
CA PHE A 151 29.13 31.66 -8.59
C PHE A 151 29.59 33.11 -8.74
N ASP A 152 30.59 33.32 -9.60
CA ASP A 152 30.90 34.66 -10.10
C ASP A 152 29.71 35.15 -10.96
N PRO A 153 29.08 36.29 -10.61
CA PRO A 153 27.99 36.85 -11.40
C PRO A 153 28.36 37.10 -12.88
N GLU A 154 29.62 37.41 -13.18
CA GLU A 154 30.07 37.63 -14.57
C GLU A 154 30.05 36.33 -15.40
N ASN A 155 30.10 35.18 -14.73
CA ASN A 155 30.05 33.87 -15.39
C ASN A 155 28.63 33.40 -15.70
N LEU A 156 27.60 34.05 -15.16
CA LEU A 156 26.19 33.72 -15.39
C LEU A 156 25.67 34.44 -16.64
N GLY A 157 24.89 33.74 -17.46
CA GLY A 157 24.33 34.31 -18.69
C GLY A 157 22.97 34.98 -18.46
N ASP A 158 22.78 36.14 -19.08
CA ASP A 158 21.51 36.87 -19.09
C ASP A 158 20.58 36.30 -20.18
N TYR A 159 19.80 35.29 -19.82
CA TYR A 159 18.76 34.72 -20.67
C TYR A 159 17.40 35.10 -20.13
N LEU A 160 16.49 35.55 -21.00
CA LEU A 160 15.08 35.70 -20.65
C LEU A 160 14.42 34.31 -20.73
N LEU A 161 13.79 33.88 -19.64
CA LEU A 161 13.04 32.64 -19.58
C LEU A 161 11.58 32.89 -19.96
N VAL A 162 11.15 32.27 -21.06
CA VAL A 162 9.76 32.23 -21.52
C VAL A 162 9.24 30.82 -21.31
N ARG A 163 8.19 30.67 -20.50
CA ARG A 163 7.57 29.38 -20.23
C ARG A 163 6.27 29.28 -21.00
N LEU A 164 6.09 28.17 -21.69
CA LEU A 164 4.83 27.81 -22.29
C LEU A 164 4.28 26.57 -21.60
N GLN A 165 3.00 26.62 -21.25
CA GLN A 165 2.29 25.52 -20.62
C GLN A 165 0.95 25.29 -21.31
N MET A 166 0.62 24.04 -21.60
CA MET A 166 -0.66 23.64 -22.19
C MET A 166 -1.38 22.59 -21.32
N LYS A 167 -2.68 22.42 -21.55
CA LYS A 167 -3.48 21.33 -20.96
C LYS A 167 -3.21 19.97 -21.62
N HIS A 168 -2.80 20.00 -22.88
CA HIS A 168 -2.49 18.83 -23.69
C HIS A 168 -1.04 18.91 -24.17
N SER A 169 -0.59 17.89 -24.92
CA SER A 169 0.76 17.87 -25.46
C SER A 169 1.09 19.17 -26.20
N ILE A 170 2.21 19.81 -25.83
CA ILE A 170 2.70 21.01 -26.48
C ILE A 170 3.59 20.69 -27.68
N ARG A 171 4.17 19.49 -27.73
CA ARG A 171 5.27 19.10 -28.64
C ARG A 171 4.95 19.38 -30.10
N GLU A 172 3.90 18.78 -30.64
CA GLU A 172 3.54 18.93 -32.06
C GLU A 172 3.28 20.38 -32.44
N SER A 173 2.56 21.11 -31.57
CA SER A 173 2.23 22.51 -31.80
C SER A 173 3.47 23.42 -31.78
N PHE A 174 4.41 23.14 -30.88
CA PHE A 174 5.62 23.93 -30.70
C PHE A 174 6.66 23.61 -31.77
N GLU A 175 6.79 22.35 -32.19
CA GLU A 175 7.61 21.97 -33.34
C GLU A 175 7.12 22.66 -34.62
N THR A 176 5.80 22.76 -34.81
CA THR A 176 5.20 23.50 -35.93
C THR A 176 5.53 24.99 -35.86
N PHE A 177 5.48 25.59 -34.67
CA PHE A 177 5.95 26.96 -34.45
C PHE A 177 7.44 27.11 -34.83
N LEU A 178 8.33 26.24 -34.34
CA LEU A 178 9.76 26.30 -34.65
C LEU A 178 10.07 26.17 -36.15
N GLN A 179 9.25 25.43 -36.89
CA GLN A 179 9.41 25.30 -38.34
C GLN A 179 9.03 26.60 -39.08
N THR A 180 8.05 27.34 -38.55
CA THR A 180 7.50 28.54 -39.19
C THR A 180 8.08 29.86 -38.67
N SER A 181 8.68 29.85 -37.47
CA SER A 181 9.21 31.03 -36.80
C SER A 181 10.46 31.59 -37.48
N VAL A 182 10.45 32.91 -37.68
CA VAL A 182 11.56 33.71 -38.16
C VAL A 182 12.49 34.07 -37.00
N GLU A 183 11.95 34.35 -35.82
CA GLU A 183 12.70 34.74 -34.63
C GLU A 183 13.22 33.55 -33.80
N LYS A 184 13.07 32.31 -34.27
CA LYS A 184 13.61 31.11 -33.58
C LYS A 184 15.10 31.19 -33.27
N GLY A 185 15.86 32.01 -34.00
CA GLY A 185 17.27 32.28 -33.73
C GLY A 185 17.53 32.98 -32.39
N GLN A 186 16.51 33.62 -31.79
CA GLN A 186 16.59 34.17 -30.44
C GLN A 186 16.56 33.07 -29.37
N ILE A 187 15.93 31.92 -29.66
CA ILE A 187 15.94 30.74 -28.78
C ILE A 187 17.35 30.17 -28.80
N LYS A 188 18.07 30.35 -27.69
CA LYS A 188 19.42 29.77 -27.54
C LYS A 188 19.34 28.35 -27.02
N MET A 189 18.35 28.09 -26.16
CA MET A 189 18.11 26.77 -25.57
C MET A 189 16.60 26.57 -25.35
N LEU A 190 16.18 25.30 -25.34
CA LEU A 190 14.82 24.91 -24.98
C LEU A 190 14.86 23.64 -24.12
N GLU A 191 13.97 23.56 -23.13
CA GLU A 191 13.82 22.41 -22.24
C GLU A 191 12.35 22.02 -22.13
N TYR A 192 12.00 20.77 -22.44
CA TYR A 192 10.63 20.29 -22.25
C TYR A 192 10.38 19.91 -20.80
N ARG A 193 9.26 20.40 -20.25
CA ARG A 193 8.71 20.01 -18.94
C ARG A 193 7.56 19.03 -19.18
N GLY A 194 7.88 17.74 -19.09
CA GLY A 194 6.99 16.65 -19.48
C GLY A 194 6.58 16.71 -20.95
N ASP A 195 5.28 16.53 -21.21
CA ASP A 195 4.70 16.60 -22.55
C ASP A 195 3.92 17.89 -22.79
N THR A 196 3.63 18.65 -21.74
CA THR A 196 2.67 19.77 -21.78
C THR A 196 3.33 21.13 -21.63
N GLY A 197 4.61 21.21 -21.27
CA GLY A 197 5.33 22.47 -21.10
C GLY A 197 6.68 22.52 -21.82
N VAL A 198 7.11 23.73 -22.18
CA VAL A 198 8.46 24.01 -22.68
C VAL A 198 8.99 25.33 -22.13
N ASP A 199 10.24 25.33 -21.70
CA ASP A 199 10.99 26.47 -21.21
C ASP A 199 11.96 26.92 -22.30
N LEU A 200 11.84 28.18 -22.71
CA LEU A 200 12.64 28.80 -23.76
C LEU A 200 13.59 29.82 -23.16
N PHE A 201 14.87 29.67 -23.45
CA PHE A 201 15.90 30.62 -23.03
C PHE A 201 16.27 31.46 -24.23
N VAL A 202 15.76 32.68 -24.24
CA VAL A 202 15.92 33.62 -25.35
C VAL A 202 16.91 34.71 -25.00
N ARG A 203 17.73 35.09 -25.98
CA ARG A 203 18.74 36.14 -25.85
C ARG A 203 18.89 36.87 -27.18
N GLY A 204 18.78 38.20 -27.16
CA GLY A 204 18.81 39.05 -28.34
C GLY A 204 17.56 39.93 -28.42
N ASP A 205 16.88 39.95 -29.57
CA ASP A 205 15.68 40.75 -29.80
C ASP A 205 14.43 40.02 -29.27
N THR A 206 14.28 40.00 -27.94
CA THR A 206 13.26 39.22 -27.25
C THR A 206 11.84 39.72 -27.52
N ASP A 207 11.66 41.02 -27.74
CA ASP A 207 10.34 41.62 -27.95
C ASP A 207 9.71 41.14 -29.26
N LEU A 208 10.50 41.06 -30.34
CA LEU A 208 10.04 40.53 -31.63
C LEU A 208 9.69 39.04 -31.53
N PHE A 209 10.53 38.27 -30.84
CA PHE A 209 10.28 36.84 -30.61
C PHE A 209 8.96 36.61 -29.85
N LEU A 210 8.76 37.32 -28.73
CA LEU A 210 7.54 37.21 -27.94
C LEU A 210 6.30 37.58 -28.75
N ARG A 211 6.40 38.62 -29.57
CA ARG A 211 5.29 39.03 -30.42
C ARG A 211 4.94 37.97 -31.47
N GLU A 212 5.95 37.34 -32.08
CA GLU A 212 5.74 36.24 -33.03
C GLU A 212 5.08 35.03 -32.35
N LEU A 213 5.55 34.67 -31.16
CA LEU A 213 5.05 33.56 -30.36
C LEU A 213 3.57 33.76 -29.97
N GLU A 214 3.22 34.95 -29.47
CA GLU A 214 1.84 35.34 -29.14
C GLU A 214 0.93 35.22 -30.37
N LEU A 215 1.33 35.83 -31.50
CA LEU A 215 0.54 35.84 -32.72
C LEU A 215 0.30 34.42 -33.26
N TYR A 216 1.29 33.53 -33.17
CA TYR A 216 1.14 32.14 -33.58
C TYR A 216 0.03 31.44 -32.79
N TYR A 217 0.02 31.55 -31.47
CA TYR A 217 -0.98 30.88 -30.63
C TYR A 217 -2.34 31.59 -30.65
N GLU A 218 -2.38 32.92 -30.78
CA GLU A 218 -3.64 33.66 -31.02
C GLU A 218 -4.32 33.24 -32.33
N SER A 219 -3.53 32.96 -33.38
CA SER A 219 -4.06 32.54 -34.68
C SER A 219 -4.60 31.11 -34.69
N ASN A 220 -4.23 30.29 -33.71
CA ASN A 220 -4.62 28.89 -33.58
C ASN A 220 -5.55 28.71 -32.38
N MET A 221 -6.81 29.14 -32.51
CA MET A 221 -7.81 29.17 -31.42
C MET A 221 -8.06 27.83 -30.69
N SER A 222 -7.67 26.69 -31.27
CA SER A 222 -7.74 25.38 -30.61
C SER A 222 -6.59 25.14 -29.63
N LEU A 223 -5.53 25.93 -29.72
CA LEU A 223 -4.38 25.94 -28.84
C LEU A 223 -4.55 27.11 -27.86
N SER A 224 -4.39 26.86 -26.57
CA SER A 224 -4.47 27.91 -25.55
C SER A 224 -3.36 27.70 -24.54
N PRO A 225 -2.10 27.99 -24.91
CA PRO A 225 -1.02 27.93 -23.95
C PRO A 225 -1.10 29.10 -22.97
N GLU A 226 -0.74 28.83 -21.73
CA GLU A 226 -0.33 29.85 -20.78
C GLU A 226 1.13 30.20 -21.07
N ILE A 227 1.38 31.47 -21.41
CA ILE A 227 2.72 32.00 -21.67
C ILE A 227 3.11 32.87 -20.47
N GLU A 228 4.16 32.45 -19.75
CA GLU A 228 4.68 33.14 -18.57
C GLU A 228 6.08 33.70 -18.89
N LEU A 229 6.26 35.01 -18.67
CA LEU A 229 7.56 35.68 -18.71
C LEU A 229 8.19 35.61 -17.32
N ALA A 230 9.10 34.66 -17.12
CA ALA A 230 9.73 34.41 -15.81
C ALA A 230 10.91 35.35 -15.50
N GLY A 231 11.18 36.32 -16.38
CA GLY A 231 12.29 37.28 -16.25
C GLY A 231 13.65 36.70 -16.63
N GLU A 232 14.71 37.47 -16.36
CA GLU A 232 16.09 37.03 -16.55
C GLU A 232 16.41 35.88 -15.59
N ARG A 233 16.79 34.73 -16.16
CA ARG A 233 17.14 33.51 -15.43
C ARG A 233 18.32 32.83 -16.09
N CYS A 234 19.40 32.66 -15.33
CA CYS A 234 20.57 31.90 -15.75
C CYS A 234 20.43 30.39 -15.47
N HIS A 235 19.44 29.93 -14.70
CA HIS A 235 19.33 28.53 -14.32
C HIS A 235 17.91 27.95 -14.29
N THR A 236 17.84 26.63 -14.42
CA THR A 236 16.66 25.79 -14.13
C THR A 236 17.01 24.72 -13.10
N MET A 237 15.97 24.20 -12.46
CA MET A 237 16.12 23.15 -11.45
C MET A 237 15.02 22.11 -11.62
N SER A 238 15.37 20.83 -11.49
CA SER A 238 14.45 19.70 -11.39
C SER A 238 14.81 18.78 -10.24
N HIS A 239 13.83 18.04 -9.74
CA HIS A 239 14.03 17.04 -8.69
C HIS A 239 13.92 15.65 -9.31
N GLU A 240 14.91 14.80 -9.05
CA GLU A 240 14.95 13.44 -9.59
C GLU A 240 15.19 12.41 -8.50
N MET A 241 14.45 11.30 -8.57
CA MET A 241 14.81 10.06 -7.87
C MET A 241 15.35 9.05 -8.88
N LEU A 242 16.64 8.75 -8.76
CA LEU A 242 17.29 7.67 -9.50
C LEU A 242 16.96 6.35 -8.83
N VAL A 243 16.44 5.38 -9.59
CA VAL A 243 16.06 4.06 -9.09
C VAL A 243 16.83 2.99 -9.84
N GLU A 244 17.43 2.07 -9.08
CA GLU A 244 18.10 0.88 -9.59
C GLU A 244 17.33 -0.36 -9.12
N LEU A 245 16.79 -1.10 -10.09
CA LEU A 245 16.12 -2.38 -9.89
C LEU A 245 17.14 -3.52 -9.82
N ARG A 246 16.76 -4.59 -9.16
CA ARG A 246 17.52 -5.84 -9.18
C ARG A 246 17.55 -6.45 -10.58
N GLY A 247 18.74 -6.81 -11.06
CA GLY A 247 18.94 -7.45 -12.37
C GLY A 247 18.83 -8.98 -12.36
N ASP A 248 18.64 -9.60 -11.20
CA ASP A 248 18.60 -11.06 -10.99
C ASP A 248 17.19 -11.61 -10.72
N VAL A 249 16.16 -10.76 -10.84
CA VAL A 249 14.76 -11.14 -10.59
C VAL A 249 14.12 -11.68 -11.85
N VAL A 250 13.41 -12.80 -11.72
CA VAL A 250 12.58 -13.40 -12.77
C VAL A 250 11.16 -13.62 -12.28
N TRP A 251 10.20 -13.45 -13.18
CA TRP A 251 8.82 -13.87 -13.00
C TRP A 251 8.72 -15.40 -12.96
N HIS A 252 7.64 -15.95 -12.41
CA HIS A 252 7.42 -17.40 -12.27
C HIS A 252 7.37 -18.17 -13.60
N ASP A 253 7.16 -17.45 -14.71
CA ASP A 253 7.20 -17.98 -16.08
C ASP A 253 8.60 -17.94 -16.73
N GLY A 254 9.60 -17.39 -16.02
CA GLY A 254 10.99 -17.27 -16.47
C GLY A 254 11.33 -15.94 -17.16
N THR A 255 10.35 -15.04 -17.36
CA THR A 255 10.60 -13.73 -17.95
C THR A 255 11.38 -12.83 -16.97
N PRO A 256 12.44 -12.13 -17.39
CA PRO A 256 13.16 -11.20 -16.52
C PRO A 256 12.28 -10.03 -16.05
N PHE A 257 12.39 -9.65 -14.78
CA PHE A 257 11.79 -8.42 -14.25
C PHE A 257 12.62 -7.20 -14.67
N THR A 258 11.98 -6.17 -15.24
CA THR A 258 12.69 -4.99 -15.79
C THR A 258 11.98 -3.68 -15.48
N THR A 259 12.61 -2.56 -15.85
CA THR A 259 12.02 -1.21 -15.80
C THR A 259 10.69 -1.09 -16.55
N LYS A 260 10.46 -1.93 -17.57
CA LYS A 260 9.17 -1.97 -18.29
C LYS A 260 8.01 -2.35 -17.38
N ASP A 261 8.21 -3.33 -16.50
CA ASP A 261 7.18 -3.81 -15.57
C ASP A 261 6.78 -2.71 -14.58
N LEU A 262 7.77 -1.98 -14.05
CA LEU A 262 7.54 -0.87 -13.14
C LEU A 262 6.83 0.30 -13.83
N ILE A 263 7.30 0.71 -15.01
CA ILE A 263 6.68 1.81 -15.76
C ILE A 263 5.25 1.45 -16.16
N PHE A 264 5.02 0.23 -16.67
CA PHE A 264 3.69 -0.27 -17.01
C PHE A 264 2.75 -0.23 -15.80
N SER A 265 3.19 -0.79 -14.66
CA SER A 265 2.39 -0.84 -13.44
C SER A 265 2.07 0.57 -12.94
N TYR A 266 3.06 1.47 -12.92
CA TYR A 266 2.83 2.87 -12.57
C TYR A 266 1.80 3.53 -13.48
N GLN A 267 1.93 3.40 -14.80
CA GLN A 267 1.03 4.04 -15.77
C GLN A 267 -0.40 3.50 -15.67
N GLU A 268 -0.58 2.19 -15.59
CA GLU A 268 -1.89 1.56 -15.49
C GLU A 268 -2.58 1.82 -14.15
N LEU A 269 -1.82 2.00 -13.06
CA LEU A 269 -2.36 2.20 -11.72
C LEU A 269 -2.56 3.68 -11.36
N THR A 270 -1.88 4.60 -12.03
CA THR A 270 -2.06 6.05 -11.79
C THR A 270 -3.00 6.73 -12.79
N ARG A 271 -3.38 6.06 -13.89
CA ARG A 271 -4.35 6.60 -14.85
C ARG A 271 -5.76 6.66 -14.27
N SER A 272 -6.55 7.61 -14.79
CA SER A 272 -7.99 7.70 -14.50
C SER A 272 -8.72 6.40 -14.89
N GLY A 273 -9.66 5.96 -14.05
CA GLY A 273 -10.41 4.71 -14.24
C GLY A 273 -9.57 3.44 -14.08
N SER A 274 -8.43 3.51 -13.39
CA SER A 274 -7.67 2.33 -12.98
C SER A 274 -8.46 1.46 -12.00
N PRO A 275 -8.30 0.12 -12.02
CA PRO A 275 -8.89 -0.77 -11.02
C PRO A 275 -8.40 -0.50 -9.59
N LEU A 276 -7.20 0.08 -9.43
CA LEU A 276 -6.67 0.56 -8.16
C LEU A 276 -6.11 1.97 -8.41
N PRO A 277 -6.90 3.03 -8.18
CA PRO A 277 -6.52 4.39 -8.54
C PRO A 277 -5.47 4.95 -7.58
N LEU A 278 -4.19 4.77 -7.92
CA LEU A 278 -3.03 5.26 -7.16
C LEU A 278 -2.58 6.67 -7.58
N GLY A 279 -3.35 7.38 -8.42
CA GLY A 279 -3.01 8.73 -8.88
C GLY A 279 -2.71 9.68 -7.71
N ASP A 280 -3.56 9.67 -6.68
CA ASP A 280 -3.42 10.50 -5.48
C ASP A 280 -2.30 10.04 -4.54
N SER A 281 -1.67 8.88 -4.78
CA SER A 281 -0.46 8.46 -4.07
C SER A 281 0.82 8.92 -4.78
N PHE A 282 0.74 9.34 -6.04
CA PHE A 282 1.86 9.70 -6.89
C PHE A 282 1.73 11.09 -7.53
N TRP A 283 0.94 11.99 -6.92
CA TRP A 283 0.72 13.37 -7.40
C TRP A 283 2.01 14.16 -7.63
N PHE A 284 3.06 13.83 -6.88
CA PHE A 284 4.37 14.47 -6.93
C PHE A 284 5.23 14.03 -8.13
N VAL A 285 4.83 12.98 -8.84
CA VAL A 285 5.58 12.47 -10.00
C VAL A 285 5.22 13.26 -11.25
N GLU A 286 6.24 13.66 -12.00
CA GLU A 286 6.11 14.30 -13.32
C GLU A 286 6.25 13.27 -14.43
N SER A 287 7.33 12.46 -14.41
CA SER A 287 7.57 11.42 -15.41
C SER A 287 8.44 10.28 -14.86
N LEU A 288 8.34 9.11 -15.49
CA LEU A 288 9.23 7.97 -15.29
C LEU A 288 9.91 7.65 -16.63
N GLU A 289 11.24 7.65 -16.64
CA GLU A 289 12.05 7.40 -17.84
C GLU A 289 13.02 6.24 -17.58
N ALA A 290 12.91 5.17 -18.36
CA ALA A 290 13.89 4.09 -18.32
C ALA A 290 15.22 4.56 -18.95
N MET A 291 16.31 4.42 -18.20
CA MET A 291 17.66 4.59 -18.73
C MET A 291 18.12 3.30 -19.43
N ASP A 292 17.76 2.16 -18.84
CA ASP A 292 17.98 0.81 -19.38
C ASP A 292 17.02 -0.19 -18.71
N SER A 293 17.29 -1.49 -18.81
CA SER A 293 16.42 -2.55 -18.27
C SER A 293 16.36 -2.61 -16.74
N SER A 294 17.32 -2.01 -16.03
CA SER A 294 17.38 -2.04 -14.56
C SER A 294 17.49 -0.66 -13.91
N ARG A 295 17.63 0.43 -14.67
CA ARG A 295 17.72 1.79 -14.13
C ARG A 295 16.66 2.70 -14.74
N LEU A 296 16.00 3.47 -13.89
CA LEU A 296 15.06 4.52 -14.29
C LEU A 296 15.28 5.82 -13.51
N VAL A 297 14.84 6.92 -14.10
CA VAL A 297 14.76 8.23 -13.48
C VAL A 297 13.29 8.56 -13.26
N VAL A 298 12.94 8.92 -12.03
CA VAL A 298 11.66 9.51 -11.70
C VAL A 298 11.86 11.01 -11.58
N ARG A 299 11.26 11.79 -12.47
CA ARG A 299 11.21 13.25 -12.33
C ARG A 299 10.04 13.64 -11.46
N CYS A 300 10.27 14.56 -10.55
CA CYS A 300 9.32 14.94 -9.52
C CYS A 300 8.96 16.43 -9.66
N ARG A 301 7.67 16.72 -9.73
CA ARG A 301 7.15 18.10 -9.65
C ARG A 301 7.14 18.62 -8.22
N ASP A 302 7.12 17.70 -7.25
CA ASP A 302 7.12 17.98 -5.82
C ASP A 302 7.92 16.93 -5.06
N THR A 303 8.31 17.19 -3.82
CA THR A 303 9.16 16.31 -3.02
C THR A 303 8.55 16.06 -1.63
N PRO A 304 7.40 15.36 -1.53
CA PRO A 304 6.88 14.95 -0.24
C PRO A 304 7.84 13.97 0.44
N ALA A 305 7.99 14.11 1.75
CA ALA A 305 8.84 13.25 2.56
C ALA A 305 8.32 11.80 2.62
N ILE A 306 7.03 11.59 2.37
CA ILE A 306 6.41 10.26 2.29
C ILE A 306 6.62 9.54 0.96
N MET A 307 7.35 10.13 -0.01
CA MET A 307 7.38 9.61 -1.38
C MET A 307 7.77 8.12 -1.48
N LEU A 308 8.68 7.63 -0.64
CA LEU A 308 9.09 6.22 -0.63
C LEU A 308 7.98 5.27 -0.14
N GLU A 309 7.09 5.75 0.72
CA GLU A 309 5.93 5.00 1.18
C GLU A 309 4.94 4.75 0.02
N SER A 310 4.82 5.66 -0.93
CA SER A 310 4.04 5.44 -2.16
C SER A 310 4.62 4.29 -3.00
N TRP A 311 5.95 4.19 -3.10
CA TRP A 311 6.60 3.09 -3.83
C TRP A 311 6.49 1.74 -3.10
N GLU A 312 6.41 1.72 -1.76
CA GLU A 312 6.11 0.51 -0.99
C GLU A 312 4.74 -0.07 -1.37
N LYS A 313 3.75 0.80 -1.63
CA LYS A 313 2.37 0.41 -1.93
C LYS A 313 2.12 -0.01 -3.37
N LEU A 314 2.98 0.36 -4.31
CA LEU A 314 2.75 0.10 -5.73
C LEU A 314 2.91 -1.40 -6.03
N PRO A 315 1.82 -2.14 -6.33
CA PRO A 315 1.96 -3.52 -6.78
C PRO A 315 2.56 -3.51 -8.19
N VAL A 316 3.43 -4.48 -8.45
CA VAL A 316 4.10 -4.62 -9.74
C VAL A 316 3.51 -5.79 -10.49
N LEU A 317 3.13 -5.55 -11.74
CA LEU A 317 2.55 -6.52 -12.64
C LEU A 317 3.53 -6.91 -13.76
N PRO A 318 3.49 -8.16 -14.24
CA PRO A 318 4.27 -8.61 -15.39
C PRO A 318 3.75 -7.96 -16.68
N SER A 319 4.41 -6.91 -17.14
CA SER A 319 3.95 -6.11 -18.28
C SER A 319 3.71 -6.95 -19.54
N HIS A 320 4.56 -7.94 -19.78
CA HIS A 320 4.50 -8.85 -20.92
C HIS A 320 3.21 -9.67 -21.02
N LEU A 321 2.44 -9.81 -19.93
CA LEU A 321 1.12 -10.49 -19.97
C LEU A 321 -0.03 -9.54 -20.35
N PHE A 322 0.22 -8.24 -20.34
CA PHE A 322 -0.80 -7.21 -20.50
C PHE A 322 -0.50 -6.21 -21.63
N GLU A 323 0.62 -6.33 -22.35
CA GLU A 323 1.00 -5.37 -23.41
C GLU A 323 -0.10 -5.17 -24.47
N GLU A 324 -0.84 -6.22 -24.84
CA GLU A 324 -1.90 -6.14 -25.86
C GLU A 324 -3.29 -5.81 -25.27
N SER A 325 -3.59 -6.31 -24.08
CA SER A 325 -4.94 -6.28 -23.50
C SER A 325 -5.14 -5.20 -22.44
N GLY A 326 -4.05 -4.59 -21.96
CA GLY A 326 -4.03 -3.74 -20.78
C GLY A 326 -4.64 -4.44 -19.56
N LEU A 327 -5.07 -3.65 -18.57
CA LEU A 327 -5.81 -4.18 -17.42
C LEU A 327 -7.32 -4.34 -17.72
N SER A 328 -7.66 -5.01 -18.82
CA SER A 328 -9.05 -5.36 -19.12
C SER A 328 -9.61 -6.35 -18.09
N ASN A 329 -10.93 -6.34 -17.89
CA ASN A 329 -11.58 -7.24 -16.92
C ASN A 329 -11.30 -8.72 -17.21
N GLU A 330 -11.27 -9.13 -18.49
CA GLU A 330 -10.96 -10.51 -18.88
C GLU A 330 -9.51 -10.88 -18.54
N ALA A 331 -8.54 -10.04 -18.93
CA ALA A 331 -7.13 -10.26 -18.63
C ALA A 331 -6.87 -10.32 -17.12
N LEU A 332 -7.45 -9.40 -16.36
CA LEU A 332 -7.36 -9.39 -14.90
C LEU A 332 -7.99 -10.64 -14.28
N THR A 333 -9.13 -11.11 -14.81
CA THR A 333 -9.81 -12.31 -14.27
C THR A 333 -8.94 -13.55 -14.48
N SER A 334 -8.42 -13.76 -15.69
CA SER A 334 -7.50 -14.88 -15.99
C SER A 334 -6.22 -14.80 -15.16
N PHE A 335 -5.63 -13.62 -15.02
CA PHE A 335 -4.46 -13.42 -14.17
C PHE A 335 -4.76 -13.71 -12.69
N SER A 336 -5.94 -13.33 -12.19
CA SER A 336 -6.31 -13.55 -10.79
C SER A 336 -6.55 -15.04 -10.46
N GLU A 337 -6.90 -15.84 -11.46
CA GLU A 337 -7.05 -17.29 -11.31
C GLU A 337 -5.69 -17.98 -11.21
N TYR A 338 -4.76 -17.66 -12.10
CA TYR A 338 -3.41 -18.24 -12.14
C TYR A 338 -2.36 -17.15 -12.29
N PRO A 339 -2.08 -16.40 -11.22
CA PRO A 339 -1.15 -15.28 -11.27
C PRO A 339 0.29 -15.72 -11.53
N VAL A 340 0.99 -14.92 -12.33
CA VAL A 340 2.44 -14.98 -12.49
C VAL A 340 3.04 -13.90 -11.60
N GLY A 341 3.72 -14.32 -10.54
CA GLY A 341 4.41 -13.44 -9.61
C GLY A 341 5.94 -13.59 -9.70
N ASN A 342 6.65 -13.03 -8.74
CA ASN A 342 8.12 -13.09 -8.62
C ASN A 342 8.56 -13.48 -7.19
N GLY A 343 7.61 -13.94 -6.39
CA GLY A 343 7.80 -14.36 -5.00
C GLY A 343 8.40 -15.75 -4.83
N PRO A 344 8.61 -16.17 -3.56
CA PRO A 344 9.27 -17.43 -3.21
C PRO A 344 8.48 -18.69 -3.57
N TYR A 345 7.18 -18.59 -3.82
CA TYR A 345 6.33 -19.68 -4.26
C TYR A 345 5.45 -19.27 -5.44
N ARG A 346 5.05 -20.25 -6.25
CA ARG A 346 4.08 -20.10 -7.34
C ARG A 346 2.88 -21.03 -7.13
N LEU A 347 1.72 -20.62 -7.62
CA LEU A 347 0.52 -21.45 -7.60
C LEU A 347 0.61 -22.58 -8.63
N ILE A 348 0.46 -23.84 -8.19
CA ILE A 348 0.34 -25.00 -9.08
C ILE A 348 -1.13 -25.36 -9.28
N GLU A 349 -1.91 -25.40 -8.19
CA GLU A 349 -3.27 -25.92 -8.23
C GLU A 349 -4.20 -25.16 -7.31
N ARG A 350 -5.39 -24.81 -7.83
CA ARG A 350 -6.57 -24.49 -7.01
C ARG A 350 -7.36 -25.77 -6.78
N ARG A 351 -7.53 -26.14 -5.52
CA ARG A 351 -8.12 -27.42 -5.14
C ARG A 351 -9.65 -27.33 -5.14
N ARG A 352 -10.31 -28.47 -5.41
CA ARG A 352 -11.78 -28.57 -5.37
C ARG A 352 -12.38 -28.36 -3.98
N ASP A 353 -11.59 -28.58 -2.94
CA ASP A 353 -11.99 -28.31 -1.55
C ASP A 353 -11.96 -26.79 -1.21
N GLY A 354 -11.54 -25.94 -2.15
CA GLY A 354 -11.35 -24.50 -1.95
C GLY A 354 -9.95 -24.14 -1.45
N GLY A 355 -9.05 -25.11 -1.31
CA GLY A 355 -7.65 -24.89 -0.97
C GLY A 355 -6.75 -24.57 -2.17
N ALA A 356 -5.43 -24.56 -1.93
CA ALA A 356 -4.41 -24.32 -2.95
C ALA A 356 -3.14 -25.14 -2.69
N LEU A 357 -2.43 -25.50 -3.76
CA LEU A 357 -1.10 -26.09 -3.71
C LEU A 357 -0.10 -25.12 -4.35
N LEU A 358 0.94 -24.78 -3.58
CA LEU A 358 2.03 -23.92 -4.02
C LEU A 358 3.33 -24.73 -4.11
N GLU A 359 4.20 -24.35 -5.04
CA GLU A 359 5.56 -24.90 -5.18
C GLU A 359 6.58 -23.78 -5.08
N ARG A 360 7.72 -24.08 -4.48
CA ARG A 360 8.85 -23.17 -4.38
C ARG A 360 9.31 -22.71 -5.76
N ASN A 361 9.52 -21.41 -5.89
CA ASN A 361 10.16 -20.82 -7.06
C ASN A 361 11.68 -21.03 -6.97
N ASP A 362 12.21 -22.02 -7.68
CA ASP A 362 13.66 -22.29 -7.72
C ASP A 362 14.48 -21.16 -8.38
N GLY A 363 13.82 -20.25 -9.12
CA GLY A 363 14.42 -19.04 -9.68
C GLY A 363 14.32 -17.81 -8.75
N TYR A 364 13.88 -17.97 -7.50
CA TYR A 364 13.75 -16.86 -6.57
C TYR A 364 15.12 -16.25 -6.24
N TYR A 365 15.22 -14.93 -6.37
CA TYR A 365 16.47 -14.16 -6.33
C TYR A 365 17.12 -14.03 -4.93
N ARG A 366 16.44 -14.49 -3.88
CA ARG A 366 16.99 -14.56 -2.52
C ARG A 366 17.31 -16.01 -2.16
N ALA A 367 17.53 -16.26 -0.87
CA ALA A 367 17.59 -17.60 -0.35
C ALA A 367 16.36 -18.43 -0.80
N LEU A 368 16.54 -19.73 -1.04
CA LEU A 368 15.43 -20.60 -1.38
C LEU A 368 14.78 -21.14 -0.10
N PRO A 369 13.44 -21.09 0.01
CA PRO A 369 12.70 -21.87 0.99
C PRO A 369 13.15 -23.33 1.05
N VAL A 370 13.21 -23.91 2.24
CA VAL A 370 13.58 -25.33 2.36
C VAL A 370 12.43 -26.22 1.89
N GLU A 371 11.19 -25.89 2.27
CA GLU A 371 10.01 -26.67 1.88
C GLU A 371 9.70 -26.47 0.40
N GLN A 372 9.63 -27.56 -0.35
CA GLN A 372 9.36 -27.50 -1.79
C GLN A 372 7.88 -27.18 -2.07
N TYR A 373 6.96 -27.61 -1.21
CA TYR A 373 5.53 -27.46 -1.43
C TYR A 373 4.81 -26.94 -0.18
N LEU A 374 3.79 -26.10 -0.39
CA LEU A 374 2.86 -25.65 0.65
C LEU A 374 1.44 -26.03 0.23
N SER A 375 0.69 -26.68 1.12
CA SER A 375 -0.66 -27.17 0.84
C SER A 375 -1.66 -26.52 1.80
N TYR A 376 -2.56 -25.71 1.25
CA TYR A 376 -3.67 -25.12 1.98
C TYR A 376 -4.91 -25.98 1.76
N LYS A 377 -5.51 -26.49 2.84
CA LYS A 377 -6.62 -27.44 2.77
C LYS A 377 -7.78 -27.00 3.64
N LYS A 378 -8.97 -26.92 3.04
CA LYS A 378 -10.20 -26.69 3.79
C LYS A 378 -10.77 -28.03 4.24
N PHE A 379 -11.16 -28.11 5.50
CA PHE A 379 -11.80 -29.29 6.09
C PHE A 379 -13.29 -29.05 6.27
N GLY A 380 -14.11 -30.09 6.12
CA GLY A 380 -15.57 -29.98 6.20
C GLY A 380 -16.11 -29.79 7.62
N SER A 381 -15.32 -30.04 8.65
CA SER A 381 -15.69 -29.80 10.05
C SER A 381 -14.47 -29.65 10.94
N LEU A 382 -14.64 -29.00 12.10
CA LEU A 382 -13.61 -28.90 13.13
C LEU A 382 -13.13 -30.28 13.61
N GLU A 383 -14.04 -31.24 13.77
CA GLU A 383 -13.70 -32.60 14.20
C GLU A 383 -12.78 -33.31 13.20
N ALA A 384 -12.99 -33.09 11.90
CA ALA A 384 -12.10 -33.59 10.85
C ALA A 384 -10.73 -32.91 10.92
N THR A 385 -10.68 -31.58 11.10
CA THR A 385 -9.45 -30.81 11.29
C THR A 385 -8.65 -31.31 12.50
N LEU A 386 -9.31 -31.51 13.64
CA LEU A 386 -8.67 -31.98 14.87
C LEU A 386 -8.15 -33.42 14.75
N LEU A 387 -8.87 -34.29 14.03
CA LEU A 387 -8.40 -35.64 13.74
C LEU A 387 -7.16 -35.62 12.84
N ALA A 388 -7.17 -34.80 11.80
CA ALA A 388 -6.06 -34.63 10.87
C ALA A 388 -4.83 -33.98 11.55
N LEU A 389 -5.04 -33.07 12.50
CA LEU A 389 -3.96 -32.55 13.36
C LEU A 389 -3.35 -33.65 14.22
N ARG A 390 -4.18 -34.45 14.90
CA ARG A 390 -3.72 -35.55 15.77
C ARG A 390 -3.00 -36.65 15.00
N SER A 391 -3.41 -36.93 13.77
CA SER A 391 -2.76 -37.93 12.91
C SER A 391 -1.49 -37.42 12.23
N GLY A 392 -1.14 -36.15 12.43
CA GLY A 392 0.06 -35.56 11.88
C GLY A 392 -0.07 -35.09 10.43
N GLN A 393 -1.28 -35.05 9.87
CA GLN A 393 -1.55 -34.62 8.48
C GLN A 393 -1.64 -33.10 8.31
N ILE A 394 -1.76 -32.34 9.41
CA ILE A 394 -1.80 -30.88 9.41
C ILE A 394 -0.66 -30.34 10.28
N ASP A 395 0.10 -29.40 9.76
CA ASP A 395 1.21 -28.75 10.45
C ASP A 395 0.79 -27.44 11.12
N ALA A 396 -0.13 -26.70 10.49
CA ALA A 396 -0.65 -25.42 10.97
C ALA A 396 -2.17 -25.26 10.78
N ILE A 397 -2.82 -24.50 11.66
CA ILE A 397 -4.26 -24.25 11.68
C ILE A 397 -4.50 -22.78 11.97
N VAL A 398 -5.36 -22.14 11.18
CA VAL A 398 -5.99 -20.87 11.59
C VAL A 398 -7.14 -21.22 12.54
N PRO A 399 -7.04 -20.91 13.84
CA PRO A 399 -7.97 -21.40 14.84
C PRO A 399 -9.36 -20.76 14.69
N GLU A 400 -10.38 -21.50 15.09
CA GLU A 400 -11.74 -20.97 15.35
C GLU A 400 -11.99 -20.95 16.86
N GLU A 401 -13.07 -20.33 17.32
CA GLU A 401 -13.43 -20.24 18.75
C GLU A 401 -13.44 -21.60 19.46
N ARG A 402 -14.13 -22.59 18.88
CA ARG A 402 -14.16 -23.98 19.41
C ARG A 402 -12.78 -24.66 19.41
N PHE A 403 -11.83 -24.17 18.60
CA PHE A 403 -10.47 -24.67 18.59
C PHE A 403 -9.67 -24.16 19.79
N SER A 404 -9.86 -22.90 20.21
CA SER A 404 -9.24 -22.35 21.43
C SER A 404 -9.66 -23.15 22.66
N ASP A 405 -10.96 -23.41 22.79
CA ASP A 405 -11.56 -24.31 23.79
C ASP A 405 -10.92 -25.71 23.82
N TRP A 406 -10.67 -26.28 22.63
CA TRP A 406 -10.02 -27.58 22.50
C TRP A 406 -8.53 -27.50 22.87
N ALA A 407 -7.84 -26.43 22.48
CA ALA A 407 -6.43 -26.22 22.74
C ALA A 407 -6.14 -26.14 24.25
N GLU A 408 -6.96 -25.41 25.00
CA GLU A 408 -6.88 -25.34 26.47
C GLU A 408 -7.05 -26.72 27.12
N ARG A 409 -7.95 -27.54 26.59
CA ARG A 409 -8.20 -28.91 27.07
C ARG A 409 -7.13 -29.92 26.63
N ASN A 410 -6.27 -29.58 25.66
CA ASN A 410 -5.22 -30.46 25.12
C ASN A 410 -3.84 -29.78 25.17
N PRO A 411 -3.38 -29.33 26.36
CA PRO A 411 -2.16 -28.55 26.50
C PRO A 411 -0.96 -29.34 25.99
N GLY A 412 -0.10 -28.68 25.21
CA GLY A 412 1.12 -29.27 24.66
C GLY A 412 1.00 -29.89 23.26
N THR A 413 -0.20 -29.98 22.67
CA THR A 413 -0.38 -30.48 21.30
C THR A 413 0.01 -29.45 20.25
N ILE A 414 -0.30 -28.18 20.53
CA ILE A 414 -0.11 -27.05 19.63
C ILE A 414 0.66 -25.92 20.33
N ARG A 415 1.22 -25.04 19.51
CA ARG A 415 1.77 -23.76 19.89
C ARG A 415 1.03 -22.69 19.11
N GLN A 416 0.41 -21.76 19.81
CA GLN A 416 -0.17 -20.56 19.18
C GLN A 416 0.92 -19.54 18.91
N ILE A 417 0.84 -18.95 17.72
CA ILE A 417 1.65 -17.82 17.26
C ILE A 417 0.67 -16.68 17.09
N ARG A 418 0.95 -15.56 17.74
CA ARG A 418 0.13 -14.35 17.71
C ARG A 418 0.81 -13.33 16.82
N GLY A 419 0.32 -13.13 15.61
CA GLY A 419 0.71 -11.99 14.79
C GLY A 419 0.49 -10.69 15.57
N MET A 420 1.27 -9.67 15.26
CA MET A 420 1.02 -8.35 15.86
C MET A 420 -0.37 -7.84 15.44
N PRO A 421 -1.07 -7.10 16.31
CA PRO A 421 -2.35 -6.51 15.98
C PRO A 421 -2.22 -5.61 14.74
N ARG A 422 -2.94 -5.96 13.68
CA ARG A 422 -2.94 -5.24 12.39
C ARG A 422 -4.31 -4.70 12.05
N PHE A 423 -5.38 -5.31 12.54
CA PHE A 423 -6.73 -4.91 12.18
C PHE A 423 -7.33 -4.11 13.33
N GLN A 424 -7.55 -2.83 13.10
CA GLN A 424 -8.20 -1.95 14.04
C GLN A 424 -9.70 -1.96 13.81
N HIS A 425 -10.47 -2.42 14.80
CA HIS A 425 -11.92 -2.48 14.79
C HIS A 425 -12.51 -1.21 15.43
N PHE A 426 -13.45 -0.59 14.74
CA PHE A 426 -14.06 0.66 15.17
C PHE A 426 -15.48 0.79 14.62
N ILE A 427 -16.27 1.67 15.24
CA ILE A 427 -17.55 2.14 14.70
C ILE A 427 -17.30 3.52 14.09
N ALA A 428 -17.46 3.63 12.77
CA ALA A 428 -17.46 4.91 12.06
C ALA A 428 -18.80 5.59 12.24
N TRP A 429 -18.79 6.88 12.56
CA TRP A 429 -19.99 7.69 12.73
C TRP A 429 -20.24 8.54 11.49
N ASN A 430 -21.49 8.66 11.05
CA ASN A 430 -21.85 9.69 10.11
C ASN A 430 -21.99 11.03 10.85
N LEU A 431 -21.17 12.01 10.47
CA LEU A 431 -21.10 13.30 11.14
C LEU A 431 -22.00 14.37 10.51
N ASP A 432 -22.72 14.06 9.44
CA ASP A 432 -23.51 15.04 8.69
C ASP A 432 -24.90 15.28 9.31
N GLU A 433 -25.57 14.22 9.77
CA GLU A 433 -26.98 14.28 10.19
C GLU A 433 -27.28 13.42 11.43
N GLY A 434 -28.45 13.67 12.05
CA GLY A 434 -28.99 12.86 13.14
C GLY A 434 -28.36 13.13 14.52
N PRO A 435 -28.76 12.36 15.55
CA PRO A 435 -28.24 12.51 16.92
C PRO A 435 -26.73 12.29 17.00
N ILE A 436 -26.19 11.41 16.16
CA ILE A 436 -24.78 11.02 16.14
C ILE A 436 -23.87 12.13 15.59
N ALA A 437 -24.41 13.09 14.81
CA ALA A 437 -23.65 14.28 14.39
C ALA A 437 -23.23 15.17 15.57
N ASN A 438 -23.93 15.11 16.71
CA ASN A 438 -23.55 15.84 17.92
C ASN A 438 -22.34 15.18 18.63
N GLN A 439 -21.27 15.94 18.80
CA GLN A 439 -20.03 15.48 19.46
C GLN A 439 -20.27 15.03 20.90
N GLU A 440 -21.16 15.69 21.64
CA GLU A 440 -21.45 15.31 23.04
C GLU A 440 -22.19 13.96 23.11
N VAL A 441 -23.06 13.67 22.14
CA VAL A 441 -23.68 12.34 22.02
C VAL A 441 -22.61 11.28 21.78
N ARG A 442 -21.71 11.48 20.81
CA ARG A 442 -20.63 10.51 20.52
C ARG A 442 -19.69 10.31 21.70
N ALA A 443 -19.29 11.39 22.36
CA ALA A 443 -18.45 11.33 23.54
C ALA A 443 -19.15 10.62 24.71
N GLY A 444 -20.46 10.85 24.90
CA GLY A 444 -21.27 10.13 25.88
C GLY A 444 -21.36 8.63 25.58
N LEU A 445 -21.64 8.27 24.32
CA LEU A 445 -21.66 6.88 23.85
C LEU A 445 -20.30 6.19 24.03
N ALA A 446 -19.19 6.88 23.77
CA ALA A 446 -17.85 6.33 24.01
C ALA A 446 -17.58 6.09 25.50
N GLN A 447 -17.95 7.04 26.37
CA GLN A 447 -17.79 6.91 27.83
C GLN A 447 -18.70 5.86 28.46
N ALA A 448 -19.78 5.48 27.78
CA ALA A 448 -20.71 4.44 28.21
C ALA A 448 -20.16 3.02 28.00
N VAL A 449 -19.14 2.83 27.16
CA VAL A 449 -18.63 1.50 26.81
C VAL A 449 -17.54 1.08 27.77
N ASN A 450 -17.82 0.09 28.60
CA ASN A 450 -16.81 -0.69 29.32
C ASN A 450 -16.12 -1.63 28.34
N LEU A 451 -15.12 -1.10 27.64
CA LEU A 451 -14.40 -1.82 26.58
C LEU A 451 -13.73 -3.09 27.10
N GLU A 452 -13.11 -3.06 28.29
CA GLU A 452 -12.48 -4.26 28.82
C GLU A 452 -13.49 -5.38 29.08
N GLN A 453 -14.67 -5.05 29.59
CA GLN A 453 -15.74 -6.03 29.78
C GLN A 453 -16.28 -6.53 28.44
N LEU A 454 -16.52 -5.62 27.49
CA LEU A 454 -16.95 -5.95 26.15
C LEU A 454 -16.01 -6.98 25.51
N LEU A 455 -14.70 -6.72 25.54
CA LEU A 455 -13.72 -7.62 24.94
C LEU A 455 -13.71 -8.98 25.67
N ARG A 456 -13.75 -9.01 27.01
CA ARG A 456 -13.83 -10.28 27.75
C ARG A 456 -15.06 -11.12 27.39
N ASP A 457 -16.19 -10.48 27.13
CA ASP A 457 -17.48 -11.15 26.94
C ASP A 457 -17.76 -11.52 25.48
N THR A 458 -17.22 -10.75 24.52
CA THR A 458 -17.57 -10.87 23.09
C THR A 458 -16.44 -11.31 22.18
N THR A 459 -15.20 -11.24 22.68
CA THR A 459 -14.00 -11.42 21.87
C THR A 459 -13.13 -12.55 22.38
N THR A 460 -12.21 -12.99 21.53
CA THR A 460 -11.20 -13.98 21.92
C THR A 460 -10.07 -13.29 22.70
N GLU A 461 -9.25 -14.05 23.43
CA GLU A 461 -8.09 -13.55 24.21
C GLU A 461 -6.97 -12.87 23.35
N PHE A 462 -7.25 -12.60 22.08
CA PHE A 462 -6.32 -12.15 21.06
C PHE A 462 -6.62 -10.73 20.55
N GLU A 463 -7.69 -10.12 21.03
CA GLU A 463 -8.02 -8.72 20.78
C GLU A 463 -7.48 -7.86 21.93
N GLN A 464 -6.94 -6.69 21.60
CA GLN A 464 -6.40 -5.75 22.57
C GLN A 464 -7.09 -4.40 22.39
N PRO A 465 -7.34 -3.63 23.45
CA PRO A 465 -7.85 -2.26 23.31
C PRO A 465 -6.97 -1.45 22.36
N VAL A 466 -7.59 -0.63 21.51
CA VAL A 466 -6.84 0.32 20.67
C VAL A 466 -6.05 1.27 21.56
N THR A 467 -4.78 1.46 21.23
CA THR A 467 -3.92 2.44 21.93
C THR A 467 -3.40 3.54 21.00
N SER A 468 -3.53 3.40 19.69
CA SER A 468 -2.99 4.36 18.72
C SER A 468 -3.74 4.35 17.38
N LEU A 469 -3.68 5.46 16.64
CA LEU A 469 -4.09 5.53 15.22
C LEU A 469 -3.04 4.92 14.27
N PHE A 470 -1.86 4.63 14.80
CA PHE A 470 -0.73 4.13 14.05
C PHE A 470 -0.37 2.71 14.51
N TYR A 471 0.24 1.95 13.61
CA TYR A 471 0.67 0.60 13.93
C TYR A 471 1.68 0.62 15.09
N SER A 472 1.51 -0.28 16.05
CA SER A 472 2.37 -0.33 17.24
C SER A 472 3.85 -0.56 16.88
N GLY A 473 4.73 0.33 17.34
CA GLY A 473 6.18 0.22 17.18
C GLY A 473 6.75 0.89 15.92
N VAL A 474 5.94 1.62 15.15
CA VAL A 474 6.44 2.47 14.07
C VAL A 474 7.38 3.56 14.61
N PRO A 475 8.43 3.96 13.88
CA PRO A 475 9.44 4.88 14.39
C PRO A 475 8.96 6.33 14.57
N TYR A 476 7.78 6.66 14.06
CA TYR A 476 7.22 8.02 13.99
C TYR A 476 6.00 8.23 14.90
N CYS A 477 5.65 7.24 15.74
CA CYS A 477 4.60 7.36 16.73
C CYS A 477 4.81 6.37 17.88
N ASP A 478 5.00 6.87 19.09
CA ASP A 478 5.06 6.11 20.34
C ASP A 478 4.00 6.54 21.37
N ALA A 479 3.36 7.70 21.16
CA ALA A 479 2.34 8.24 22.04
C ALA A 479 1.02 7.45 21.98
N GLU A 480 0.45 7.16 23.16
CA GLU A 480 -0.90 6.61 23.27
C GLU A 480 -1.95 7.67 22.90
N MET A 481 -2.95 7.25 22.15
CA MET A 481 -4.11 8.05 21.82
C MET A 481 -4.97 8.27 23.08
N PRO A 482 -5.36 9.51 23.41
CA PRO A 482 -6.11 9.81 24.64
C PRO A 482 -7.60 9.49 24.48
N LEU A 483 -7.94 8.21 24.31
CA LEU A 483 -9.31 7.73 24.11
C LEU A 483 -10.19 7.99 25.36
N PRO A 484 -11.51 8.22 25.20
CA PRO A 484 -12.44 8.40 26.30
C PRO A 484 -12.44 7.21 27.26
N LEU A 485 -12.32 7.50 28.55
CA LEU A 485 -12.40 6.49 29.60
C LEU A 485 -13.85 6.12 29.91
N PHE A 486 -14.10 4.84 30.23
CA PHE A 486 -15.39 4.36 30.70
C PHE A 486 -15.81 5.08 31.99
N THR A 487 -16.84 5.93 31.88
CA THR A 487 -17.36 6.77 32.96
C THR A 487 -18.88 6.88 32.83
N PRO A 488 -19.68 5.93 33.36
CA PRO A 488 -21.14 5.92 33.20
C PRO A 488 -21.82 7.24 33.53
N ARG A 489 -21.43 7.87 34.65
CA ARG A 489 -21.94 9.18 35.04
C ARG A 489 -21.47 10.32 34.12
N GLY A 490 -20.26 10.20 33.56
CA GLY A 490 -19.77 11.13 32.54
C GLY A 490 -20.60 11.02 31.26
N ALA A 491 -20.89 9.79 30.84
CA ALA A 491 -21.75 9.51 29.71
C ALA A 491 -23.17 10.09 29.90
N GLU A 492 -23.79 9.87 31.06
CA GLU A 492 -25.09 10.44 31.40
C GLU A 492 -25.08 11.98 31.28
N ASN A 493 -24.11 12.64 31.92
CA ASN A 493 -23.99 14.10 31.88
C ASN A 493 -23.82 14.63 30.45
N ARG A 494 -23.02 13.97 29.61
CA ARG A 494 -22.82 14.41 28.21
C ARG A 494 -24.08 14.26 27.38
N LEU A 495 -24.86 13.20 27.60
CA LEU A 495 -26.14 13.02 26.93
C LEU A 495 -27.17 14.05 27.41
N ASP A 496 -27.16 14.40 28.70
CA ASP A 496 -28.00 15.49 29.23
C ASP A 496 -27.57 16.85 28.62
N GLU A 497 -26.27 17.13 28.52
CA GLU A 497 -25.72 18.34 27.87
C GLU A 497 -26.06 18.41 26.37
N ALA A 498 -26.20 17.24 25.73
CA ALA A 498 -26.65 17.12 24.35
C ALA A 498 -28.18 17.29 24.18
N GLY A 499 -28.93 17.49 25.27
CA GLY A 499 -30.38 17.67 25.27
C GLY A 499 -31.18 16.36 25.28
N TYR A 500 -30.56 15.24 25.63
CA TYR A 500 -31.20 13.92 25.71
C TYR A 500 -31.38 13.48 27.16
N GLU A 501 -32.51 13.83 27.76
CA GLU A 501 -32.81 13.51 29.16
C GLU A 501 -33.44 12.12 29.31
N MET A 502 -33.18 11.45 30.44
CA MET A 502 -33.82 10.17 30.77
C MET A 502 -35.31 10.36 31.07
N ASP A 503 -36.18 9.72 30.29
CA ASP A 503 -37.60 9.58 30.59
C ASP A 503 -37.82 8.36 31.49
N GLU A 504 -38.11 8.61 32.77
CA GLU A 504 -38.34 7.58 33.79
C GLU A 504 -39.50 6.61 33.45
N ALA A 505 -40.47 7.05 32.63
CA ALA A 505 -41.62 6.23 32.27
C ALA A 505 -41.28 5.16 31.22
N SER A 506 -40.48 5.51 30.22
CA SER A 506 -40.04 4.61 29.16
C SER A 506 -38.68 3.96 29.42
N GLY A 507 -37.86 4.55 30.30
CA GLY A 507 -36.46 4.17 30.49
C GLY A 507 -35.57 4.54 29.30
N MET A 508 -36.05 5.42 28.42
CA MET A 508 -35.34 5.87 27.22
C MET A 508 -34.89 7.31 27.37
N ARG A 509 -33.79 7.67 26.70
CA ARG A 509 -33.38 9.07 26.57
C ARG A 509 -34.16 9.73 25.45
N LEU A 510 -34.79 10.87 25.74
CA LEU A 510 -35.59 11.63 24.80
C LEU A 510 -34.99 13.03 24.59
N SER A 511 -35.04 13.52 23.37
CA SER A 511 -34.73 14.92 23.04
C SER A 511 -35.76 15.87 23.68
N GLU A 512 -35.49 17.18 23.62
CA GLU A 512 -36.48 18.21 23.98
C GLU A 512 -37.79 18.12 23.18
N SER A 513 -37.76 17.57 21.96
CA SER A 513 -38.96 17.33 21.12
C SER A 513 -39.72 16.05 21.50
N GLY A 514 -39.20 15.25 22.43
CA GLY A 514 -39.76 13.97 22.84
C GLY A 514 -39.39 12.80 21.93
N GLU A 515 -38.40 12.97 21.06
CA GLU A 515 -37.91 11.91 20.15
C GLU A 515 -36.84 11.06 20.86
N PRO A 516 -36.92 9.73 20.79
CA PRO A 516 -35.92 8.88 21.44
C PRO A 516 -34.54 9.02 20.80
N LEU A 517 -33.50 8.88 21.62
CA LEU A 517 -32.13 8.72 21.14
C LEU A 517 -31.98 7.32 20.52
N GLU A 518 -32.28 7.23 19.23
CA GLU A 518 -32.22 6.00 18.45
C GLU A 518 -31.39 6.13 17.17
N PHE A 519 -30.70 5.05 16.79
CA PHE A 519 -29.94 4.98 15.54
C PHE A 519 -29.68 3.54 15.09
N VAL A 520 -29.26 3.39 13.83
CA VAL A 520 -28.90 2.10 13.21
C VAL A 520 -27.39 1.89 13.23
N LEU A 521 -26.96 0.75 13.76
CA LEU A 521 -25.57 0.27 13.66
C LEU A 521 -25.50 -0.83 12.61
N THR A 522 -24.94 -0.52 11.44
CA THR A 522 -24.76 -1.50 10.37
C THR A 522 -23.50 -2.34 10.62
N VAL A 523 -23.59 -3.64 10.36
CA VAL A 523 -22.50 -4.60 10.53
C VAL A 523 -22.47 -5.62 9.40
N ASN A 524 -21.28 -6.08 9.02
CA ASN A 524 -21.11 -7.15 8.03
C ASN A 524 -21.67 -8.48 8.58
N GLU A 525 -22.67 -9.05 7.91
CA GLU A 525 -23.32 -10.29 8.32
C GLU A 525 -22.39 -11.52 8.24
N GLU A 526 -21.34 -11.43 7.44
CA GLU A 526 -20.33 -12.47 7.23
C GLU A 526 -19.25 -12.46 8.32
N ASN A 527 -19.27 -11.47 9.22
CA ASN A 527 -18.29 -11.33 10.31
C ASN A 527 -18.96 -11.53 11.70
N PRO A 528 -18.90 -12.76 12.26
CA PRO A 528 -19.46 -13.06 13.58
C PRO A 528 -18.84 -12.26 14.73
N GLU A 529 -17.56 -11.89 14.64
CA GLU A 529 -16.87 -11.09 15.66
C GLU A 529 -17.46 -9.68 15.71
N HIS A 530 -17.61 -9.05 14.54
CA HIS A 530 -18.26 -7.74 14.42
C HIS A 530 -19.71 -7.77 14.91
N ILE A 531 -20.47 -8.82 14.59
CA ILE A 531 -21.85 -8.97 15.10
C ILE A 531 -21.87 -9.02 16.63
N ARG A 532 -20.95 -9.74 17.27
CA ARG A 532 -20.88 -9.82 18.74
C ARG A 532 -20.49 -8.48 19.35
N LEU A 533 -19.46 -7.81 18.81
CA LEU A 533 -19.06 -6.47 19.23
C LEU A 533 -20.23 -5.48 19.12
N ALA A 534 -20.91 -5.45 17.96
CA ALA A 534 -22.05 -4.56 17.74
C ALA A 534 -23.19 -4.80 18.74
N ASN A 535 -23.57 -6.06 18.99
CA ASN A 535 -24.61 -6.37 19.97
C ASN A 535 -24.19 -6.04 21.41
N GLY A 536 -22.94 -6.33 21.78
CA GLY A 536 -22.43 -6.05 23.13
C GLY A 536 -22.35 -4.55 23.42
N VAL A 537 -21.93 -3.75 22.44
CA VAL A 537 -21.95 -2.29 22.55
C VAL A 537 -23.39 -1.77 22.62
N ALA A 538 -24.29 -2.27 21.78
CA ALA A 538 -25.71 -1.91 21.80
C ALA A 538 -26.38 -2.24 23.15
N GLU A 539 -26.03 -3.36 23.79
CA GLU A 539 -26.52 -3.73 25.12
C GLU A 539 -26.06 -2.74 26.20
N GLN A 540 -24.79 -2.30 26.15
CA GLN A 540 -24.28 -1.30 27.09
C GLN A 540 -24.95 0.07 26.89
N TRP A 541 -25.21 0.49 25.66
CA TRP A 541 -25.95 1.72 25.37
C TRP A 541 -27.42 1.65 25.76
N ALA A 542 -28.06 0.49 25.64
CA ALA A 542 -29.43 0.28 26.11
C ALA A 542 -29.56 0.54 27.62
N ALA A 543 -28.52 0.26 28.41
CA ALA A 543 -28.50 0.57 29.84
C ALA A 543 -28.49 2.10 30.14
N LEU A 544 -28.14 2.94 29.16
CA LEU A 544 -28.27 4.40 29.24
C LEU A 544 -29.56 4.94 28.62
N GLY A 545 -30.49 4.06 28.21
CA GLY A 545 -31.73 4.46 27.54
C GLY A 545 -31.57 4.82 26.06
N VAL A 546 -30.46 4.40 25.43
CA VAL A 546 -30.21 4.61 23.99
C VAL A 546 -30.65 3.37 23.20
N THR A 547 -31.46 3.55 22.17
CA THR A 547 -31.96 2.44 21.36
C THR A 547 -31.11 2.26 20.11
N VAL A 548 -30.43 1.11 19.98
CA VAL A 548 -29.60 0.82 18.81
C VAL A 548 -30.11 -0.40 18.05
N LYS A 549 -30.43 -0.21 16.78
CA LYS A 549 -30.83 -1.30 15.88
C LYS A 549 -29.61 -1.81 15.13
N VAL A 550 -29.17 -3.03 15.44
CA VAL A 550 -28.08 -3.68 14.71
C VAL A 550 -28.61 -4.22 13.37
N GLU A 551 -28.25 -3.56 12.26
CA GLU A 551 -28.58 -3.98 10.90
C GLU A 551 -27.45 -4.85 10.32
N ARG A 552 -27.77 -6.08 9.91
CA ARG A 552 -26.80 -6.99 9.29
C ARG A 552 -26.96 -6.95 7.78
N LEU A 553 -25.87 -6.67 7.07
CA LEU A 553 -25.84 -6.64 5.61
C LEU A 553 -24.63 -7.38 5.04
N PRO A 554 -24.73 -7.96 3.84
CA PRO A 554 -23.56 -8.42 3.09
C PRO A 554 -22.56 -7.28 2.84
N TRP A 555 -21.25 -7.58 2.87
CA TRP A 555 -20.20 -6.58 2.68
C TRP A 555 -20.37 -5.72 1.42
N ALA A 556 -20.70 -6.35 0.29
CA ALA A 556 -20.90 -5.65 -0.98
C ALA A 556 -22.00 -4.57 -0.89
N ARG A 557 -23.07 -4.83 -0.11
CA ARG A 557 -24.15 -3.86 0.12
C ARG A 557 -23.73 -2.74 1.05
N ILE A 558 -22.92 -3.04 2.08
CA ILE A 558 -22.34 -2.01 2.96
C ILE A 558 -21.51 -1.03 2.13
N LEU A 559 -20.66 -1.54 1.24
CA LEU A 559 -19.86 -0.70 0.36
C LEU A 559 -20.72 0.19 -0.54
N SER A 560 -21.69 -0.39 -1.27
CA SER A 560 -22.42 0.33 -2.32
C SER A 560 -23.64 1.14 -1.85
N GLU A 561 -24.26 0.76 -0.73
CA GLU A 561 -25.51 1.37 -0.25
C GLU A 561 -25.34 2.13 1.07
N ARG A 562 -24.22 1.96 1.78
CA ARG A 562 -23.93 2.66 3.04
C ARG A 562 -22.73 3.57 2.90
N LEU A 563 -21.55 3.01 2.65
CA LEU A 563 -20.30 3.80 2.67
C LEU A 563 -20.19 4.75 1.47
N SER A 564 -20.43 4.27 0.24
CA SER A 564 -20.28 5.13 -0.95
C SER A 564 -21.29 6.28 -0.99
N THR A 565 -22.53 6.01 -0.56
CA THR A 565 -23.64 6.97 -0.51
C THR A 565 -23.71 7.78 0.78
N ARG A 566 -22.92 7.39 1.80
CA ARG A 566 -22.96 7.92 3.16
C ARG A 566 -24.35 7.81 3.83
N ASP A 567 -25.13 6.79 3.49
CA ASP A 567 -26.47 6.53 4.04
C ASP A 567 -26.40 5.59 5.25
N PHE A 568 -25.93 6.08 6.39
CA PHE A 568 -25.85 5.33 7.65
C PHE A 568 -25.76 6.26 8.86
N ASP A 569 -26.06 5.76 10.08
CA ASP A 569 -25.75 6.47 11.33
C ASP A 569 -24.40 6.01 11.90
N GLY A 570 -24.22 4.69 12.05
CA GLY A 570 -22.96 4.07 12.43
C GLY A 570 -22.68 2.78 11.65
N VAL A 571 -21.43 2.53 11.29
CA VAL A 571 -20.99 1.28 10.65
C VAL A 571 -19.80 0.71 11.40
N LEU A 572 -19.88 -0.56 11.80
CA LEU A 572 -18.75 -1.25 12.39
C LEU A 572 -17.84 -1.79 11.27
N LEU A 573 -16.59 -1.32 11.27
CA LEU A 573 -15.58 -1.58 10.25
C LEU A 573 -14.27 -2.07 10.87
N SER A 574 -13.36 -2.51 9.99
CA SER A 574 -11.97 -2.78 10.33
C SER A 574 -11.04 -2.08 9.36
N TRP A 575 -9.99 -1.43 9.86
CA TRP A 575 -8.86 -0.98 9.06
C TRP A 575 -7.70 -1.93 9.24
N GLU A 576 -7.03 -2.31 8.15
CA GLU A 576 -5.67 -2.80 8.27
C GLU A 576 -4.76 -1.59 8.53
N LEU A 577 -4.17 -1.50 9.71
CA LEU A 577 -3.23 -0.45 10.09
C LEU A 577 -1.96 -0.60 9.25
N PRO A 578 -1.67 0.37 8.40
CA PRO A 578 -0.53 0.26 7.55
C PRO A 578 0.69 0.95 8.21
N PHE A 579 1.89 0.62 7.73
CA PHE A 579 3.16 1.09 8.32
C PHE A 579 3.59 2.48 7.87
N GLU A 580 2.91 3.05 6.89
CA GLU A 580 3.12 4.44 6.49
C GLU A 580 2.46 5.41 7.46
N ARG A 581 3.01 6.62 7.48
CA ARG A 581 2.47 7.72 8.30
C ARG A 581 1.38 8.53 7.58
N ASP A 582 1.25 8.43 6.26
CA ASP A 582 0.20 9.15 5.53
C ASP A 582 -1.20 8.67 5.96
N ARG A 583 -2.03 9.62 6.35
CA ARG A 583 -3.42 9.42 6.78
C ARG A 583 -4.39 10.39 6.10
N PHE A 584 -3.93 11.09 5.07
CA PHE A 584 -4.72 12.11 4.38
C PHE A 584 -6.00 11.54 3.78
N THR A 585 -5.93 10.41 3.05
CA THR A 585 -7.10 9.79 2.42
C THR A 585 -8.19 9.41 3.43
N THR A 586 -7.78 9.05 4.65
CA THR A 586 -8.69 8.62 5.71
C THR A 586 -9.36 9.80 6.44
N TRP A 587 -8.65 10.92 6.63
CA TRP A 587 -9.08 11.96 7.57
C TRP A 587 -9.24 13.36 7.00
N HIS A 588 -8.64 13.66 5.85
CA HIS A 588 -8.67 15.02 5.30
C HIS A 588 -10.08 15.41 4.85
N SER A 589 -10.45 16.68 5.02
CA SER A 589 -11.77 17.21 4.67
C SER A 589 -12.12 17.10 3.18
N SER A 590 -11.12 17.08 2.28
CA SER A 590 -11.35 16.86 0.84
C SER A 590 -11.93 15.49 0.53
N GLU A 591 -11.71 14.52 1.43
CA GLU A 591 -12.11 13.11 1.25
C GLU A 591 -13.47 12.82 1.89
N ALA A 592 -14.12 13.82 2.48
CA ALA A 592 -15.41 13.69 3.16
C ALA A 592 -16.61 13.62 2.19
N GLY A 593 -16.38 13.76 0.89
CA GLY A 593 -17.42 13.72 -0.16
C GLY A 593 -17.91 12.31 -0.51
N GLU A 594 -18.90 12.24 -1.40
CA GLU A 594 -19.42 10.97 -1.94
C GLU A 594 -18.29 10.20 -2.64
N GLY A 595 -18.13 8.91 -2.28
CA GLY A 595 -17.05 8.06 -2.78
C GLY A 595 -15.66 8.29 -2.17
N GLY A 596 -15.49 9.27 -1.28
CA GLY A 596 -14.24 9.51 -0.55
C GLY A 596 -14.01 8.53 0.60
N ALA A 597 -12.75 8.36 1.03
CA ALA A 597 -12.37 7.39 2.05
C ALA A 597 -12.51 7.91 3.50
N ASN A 598 -12.79 9.20 3.70
CA ASN A 598 -13.23 9.75 4.97
C ASN A 598 -14.73 9.45 5.16
N PHE A 599 -15.01 8.18 5.51
CA PHE A 599 -16.38 7.69 5.67
C PHE A 599 -17.16 8.44 6.74
N CYS A 600 -16.49 9.03 7.72
CA CYS A 600 -17.19 9.75 8.78
C CYS A 600 -17.71 11.11 8.32
N GLY A 601 -17.10 11.70 7.28
CA GLY A 601 -17.41 13.06 6.84
C GLY A 601 -16.76 14.13 7.72
N LEU A 602 -15.67 13.77 8.40
CA LEU A 602 -14.98 14.68 9.30
C LEU A 602 -14.45 15.87 8.51
N LYS A 603 -14.78 17.09 8.97
CA LYS A 603 -14.19 18.33 8.51
C LYS A 603 -13.57 19.07 9.68
N ASN A 604 -12.24 19.18 9.70
CA ASN A 604 -11.53 19.74 10.84
C ASN A 604 -10.16 20.30 10.42
N ASP A 605 -10.00 21.62 10.54
CA ASP A 605 -8.78 22.33 10.14
C ASP A 605 -7.50 21.85 10.85
N VAL A 606 -7.61 21.38 12.11
CA VAL A 606 -6.45 20.86 12.85
C VAL A 606 -6.03 19.50 12.31
N VAL A 607 -6.99 18.64 12.01
CA VAL A 607 -6.74 17.34 11.38
C VAL A 607 -6.15 17.54 9.98
N ASP A 608 -6.72 18.45 9.19
CA ASP A 608 -6.26 18.76 7.84
C ASP A 608 -4.80 19.25 7.85
N SER A 609 -4.50 20.26 8.67
CA SER A 609 -3.13 20.78 8.85
C SER A 609 -2.16 19.67 9.23
N CYS A 610 -2.52 18.82 10.20
CA CYS A 610 -1.64 17.73 10.63
C CYS A 610 -1.35 16.73 9.51
N VAL A 611 -2.36 16.27 8.76
CA VAL A 611 -2.15 15.27 7.71
C VAL A 611 -1.45 15.86 6.48
N GLU A 612 -1.63 17.16 6.19
CA GLU A 612 -0.88 17.88 5.16
C GLU A 612 0.59 18.05 5.53
N GLU A 613 0.88 18.53 6.74
CA GLU A 613 2.25 18.74 7.23
C GLU A 613 3.03 17.42 7.32
N LEU A 614 2.37 16.34 7.79
CA LEU A 614 2.97 14.99 7.85
C LEU A 614 3.47 14.48 6.49
N ARG A 615 2.90 14.94 5.37
CA ARG A 615 3.35 14.55 4.02
C ARG A 615 4.71 15.15 3.65
N TYR A 616 5.08 16.30 4.21
CA TYR A 616 6.31 17.02 3.87
C TYR A 616 7.39 17.02 4.96
N GLU A 617 7.00 16.77 6.22
CA GLU A 617 7.93 16.84 7.34
C GLU A 617 9.00 15.73 7.31
N ARG A 618 10.27 16.11 7.42
CA ARG A 618 11.44 15.22 7.36
C ARG A 618 12.12 15.07 8.73
N GLU A 619 11.93 16.02 9.64
CA GLU A 619 12.49 16.01 10.98
C GLU A 619 11.69 15.07 11.87
N GLU A 620 12.32 13.99 12.34
CA GLU A 620 11.65 12.93 13.13
C GLU A 620 10.92 13.48 14.37
N GLU A 621 11.50 14.48 15.06
CA GLU A 621 10.89 15.11 16.24
C GLU A 621 9.56 15.81 15.91
N LYS A 622 9.52 16.59 14.82
CA LYS A 622 8.29 17.25 14.37
C LYS A 622 7.24 16.26 13.87
N VAL A 623 7.68 15.15 13.26
CA VAL A 623 6.74 14.08 12.86
C VAL A 623 6.05 13.50 14.10
N LEU A 624 6.78 13.25 15.19
CA LEU A 624 6.21 12.77 16.46
C LEU A 624 5.21 13.77 17.05
N GLU A 625 5.53 15.06 17.05
CA GLU A 625 4.62 16.11 17.52
C GLU A 625 3.32 16.15 16.70
N LEU A 626 3.43 16.05 15.36
CA LEU A 626 2.30 16.04 14.45
C LEU A 626 1.42 14.81 14.64
N THR A 627 2.01 13.61 14.79
CA THR A 627 1.25 12.38 15.01
C THR A 627 0.54 12.39 16.37
N GLU A 628 1.20 12.88 17.43
CA GLU A 628 0.58 13.05 18.75
C GLU A 628 -0.60 14.05 18.69
N ARG A 629 -0.40 15.20 18.02
CA ARG A 629 -1.45 16.21 17.84
C ARG A 629 -2.63 15.66 17.06
N LEU A 630 -2.39 14.90 15.98
CA LEU A 630 -3.43 14.23 15.21
C LEU A 630 -4.23 13.25 16.09
N GLN A 631 -3.55 12.36 16.82
CA GLN A 631 -4.22 11.40 17.71
C GLN A 631 -5.09 12.10 18.77
N ARG A 632 -4.57 13.16 19.39
CA ARG A 632 -5.31 13.96 20.37
C ARG A 632 -6.56 14.59 19.77
N GLU A 633 -6.46 15.16 18.57
CA GLU A 633 -7.59 15.82 17.93
C GLU A 633 -8.66 14.82 17.47
N ILE A 634 -8.27 13.69 16.87
CA ILE A 634 -9.21 12.62 16.52
C ILE A 634 -9.88 12.06 17.78
N ALA A 635 -9.14 11.85 18.86
CA ALA A 635 -9.70 11.41 20.13
C ALA A 635 -10.66 12.46 20.75
N ARG A 636 -10.41 13.75 20.52
CA ARG A 636 -11.30 14.83 20.98
C ARG A 636 -12.60 14.85 20.20
N VAL A 637 -12.54 14.84 18.86
CA VAL A 637 -13.71 14.97 17.98
C VAL A 637 -14.51 13.67 17.81
N GLN A 638 -13.91 12.53 18.15
CA GLN A 638 -14.54 11.20 18.14
C GLN A 638 -15.28 10.90 16.83
N PRO A 639 -14.60 10.91 15.66
CA PRO A 639 -15.24 10.55 14.40
C PRO A 639 -15.51 9.05 14.32
N CYS A 640 -14.75 8.25 15.07
CA CYS A 640 -14.95 6.83 15.26
C CYS A 640 -14.92 6.49 16.75
N LEU A 641 -15.70 5.49 17.16
CA LEU A 641 -15.47 4.78 18.42
C LEU A 641 -14.50 3.62 18.18
N PHE A 642 -13.26 3.79 18.61
CA PHE A 642 -12.22 2.76 18.53
C PHE A 642 -12.46 1.67 19.57
N LEU A 643 -12.44 0.39 19.16
CA LEU A 643 -12.74 -0.76 20.01
C LEU A 643 -11.47 -1.55 20.32
N CYS A 644 -10.95 -2.30 19.35
CA CYS A 644 -9.81 -3.18 19.57
C CYS A 644 -8.94 -3.33 18.33
N ASP A 645 -7.65 -3.58 18.56
CA ASP A 645 -6.74 -4.09 17.55
C ASP A 645 -6.68 -5.62 17.65
N SER A 646 -6.82 -6.31 16.52
CA SER A 646 -6.72 -7.76 16.43
C SER A 646 -5.53 -8.19 15.56
N GLY A 647 -4.84 -9.22 16.04
CA GLY A 647 -3.76 -9.89 15.34
C GLY A 647 -4.23 -11.21 14.75
N ARG A 648 -3.58 -11.67 13.69
CA ARG A 648 -3.80 -13.05 13.21
C ARG A 648 -3.25 -14.06 14.21
N ILE A 649 -3.94 -15.18 14.36
CA ILE A 649 -3.45 -16.29 15.19
C ILE A 649 -3.25 -17.48 14.27
N ILE A 650 -2.08 -18.12 14.40
CA ILE A 650 -1.84 -19.41 13.77
C ILE A 650 -1.42 -20.39 14.85
N SER A 651 -2.10 -21.52 14.89
CA SER A 651 -1.77 -22.64 15.75
C SER A 651 -0.97 -23.66 14.98
N VAL A 652 0.28 -23.88 15.38
CA VAL A 652 1.15 -24.89 14.78
C VAL A 652 1.30 -26.09 15.70
N ARG A 653 1.66 -27.25 15.16
CA ARG A 653 2.08 -28.38 16.00
C ARG A 653 3.31 -27.98 16.82
N LYS A 654 3.26 -28.13 18.15
CA LYS A 654 4.24 -27.57 19.09
C LYS A 654 5.70 -27.96 18.79
N ASP A 655 5.91 -29.19 18.34
CA ASP A 655 7.23 -29.72 17.97
C ASP A 655 7.42 -29.94 16.46
N GLY A 656 6.49 -29.48 15.64
CA GLY A 656 6.50 -29.73 14.21
C GLY A 656 7.34 -28.75 13.40
N ILE A 657 7.29 -27.44 13.72
CA ILE A 657 7.77 -26.39 12.81
C ILE A 657 8.87 -25.53 13.45
N VAL A 658 9.88 -25.19 12.67
CA VAL A 658 10.88 -24.14 12.95
C VAL A 658 11.03 -23.22 11.74
N VAL A 659 11.76 -22.11 11.92
CA VAL A 659 12.07 -21.18 10.84
C VAL A 659 13.52 -21.37 10.45
N VAL A 660 13.78 -21.58 9.16
CA VAL A 660 15.13 -21.73 8.62
C VAL A 660 15.40 -20.57 7.66
N ARG A 661 16.31 -19.68 8.04
CA ARG A 661 16.77 -18.56 7.19
C ARG A 661 18.15 -18.87 6.65
N THR A 662 18.36 -18.71 5.36
CA THR A 662 19.69 -18.84 4.76
C THR A 662 20.32 -17.46 4.65
N GLY A 663 21.46 -17.26 5.30
CA GLY A 663 22.25 -16.03 5.20
C GLY A 663 22.91 -15.87 3.83
N VAL A 664 23.45 -14.69 3.58
CA VAL A 664 24.10 -14.33 2.29
C VAL A 664 25.28 -15.26 1.94
N GLY A 665 25.94 -15.85 2.95
CA GLY A 665 27.00 -16.85 2.77
C GLY A 665 26.53 -18.30 2.60
N GLY A 666 25.21 -18.55 2.49
CA GLY A 666 24.64 -19.90 2.41
C GLY A 666 24.44 -20.61 3.76
N GLU A 667 24.83 -19.98 4.86
CA GLU A 667 24.65 -20.54 6.21
C GLU A 667 23.17 -20.56 6.61
N ARG A 668 22.67 -21.72 7.02
CA ARG A 668 21.29 -21.88 7.48
C ARG A 668 21.19 -21.64 8.98
N ASN A 669 20.46 -20.59 9.35
CA ASN A 669 20.14 -20.24 10.73
C ASN A 669 18.75 -20.79 11.08
N VAL A 670 18.73 -21.76 11.99
CA VAL A 670 17.49 -22.30 12.55
C VAL A 670 17.12 -21.44 13.75
N VAL A 671 16.00 -20.73 13.64
CA VAL A 671 15.46 -19.95 14.76
C VAL A 671 14.13 -20.55 15.22
N PRO A 672 13.82 -20.49 16.53
CA PRO A 672 12.50 -20.83 17.00
C PRO A 672 11.46 -20.02 16.25
N LEU A 673 10.35 -20.67 15.91
CA LEU A 673 9.20 -19.97 15.34
C LEU A 673 8.77 -18.84 16.29
N GLY A 674 8.56 -17.64 15.76
CA GLY A 674 8.29 -16.42 16.51
C GLY A 674 7.62 -15.37 15.63
N ILE A 675 7.48 -14.16 16.15
CA ILE A 675 6.90 -13.01 15.43
C ILE A 675 7.99 -11.94 15.36
N GLY A 676 8.24 -11.43 14.14
CA GLY A 676 9.09 -10.26 13.96
C GLY A 676 8.33 -9.00 14.36
N LYS A 677 9.05 -7.93 14.71
CA LYS A 677 8.48 -6.60 15.01
C LYS A 677 7.64 -6.02 13.87
N SER A 678 7.88 -6.44 12.62
CA SER A 678 7.05 -6.06 11.49
C SER A 678 5.70 -6.78 11.44
N GLY A 679 5.33 -7.56 12.45
CA GLY A 679 4.11 -8.38 12.45
C GLY A 679 4.05 -9.39 11.31
N LEU A 680 5.11 -9.50 10.49
CA LEU A 680 5.31 -10.63 9.59
C LEU A 680 5.52 -11.78 10.55
N GLU A 681 4.50 -12.62 10.69
CA GLU A 681 4.60 -13.95 11.27
C GLU A 681 5.86 -14.54 10.66
N SER A 682 6.95 -14.60 11.41
CA SER A 682 8.28 -14.51 10.81
C SER A 682 8.65 -15.87 10.23
N SER A 683 7.98 -16.31 9.19
CA SER A 683 8.14 -15.84 7.81
C SER A 683 7.69 -17.05 7.02
N ARG A 684 6.42 -17.05 6.60
CA ARG A 684 5.71 -18.22 6.08
C ARG A 684 6.50 -19.04 5.03
N PRO A 685 7.25 -18.43 4.09
CA PRO A 685 8.12 -19.18 3.18
C PRO A 685 9.18 -20.04 3.87
N TRP A 686 9.63 -19.64 5.05
CA TRP A 686 10.79 -20.21 5.75
C TRP A 686 10.41 -21.22 6.83
N TRP A 687 9.13 -21.60 6.93
CA TRP A 687 8.66 -22.62 7.85
C TRP A 687 9.10 -23.99 7.37
N VAL A 688 9.69 -24.78 8.26
CA VAL A 688 10.23 -26.11 7.93
C VAL A 688 9.83 -27.11 9.00
N ARG A 689 9.52 -28.34 8.59
CA ARG A 689 9.35 -29.44 9.55
C ARG A 689 10.68 -29.72 10.27
N LYS A 690 10.68 -29.76 11.61
CA LYS A 690 11.88 -30.13 12.39
C LYS A 690 12.47 -31.47 11.96
N GLU A 691 11.62 -32.42 11.58
CA GLU A 691 12.02 -33.75 11.11
C GLU A 691 12.83 -33.69 9.80
N ALA A 692 12.54 -32.74 8.91
CA ALA A 692 13.25 -32.57 7.64
C ALA A 692 14.69 -32.06 7.82
N ILE A 693 14.92 -31.22 8.85
CA ILE A 693 16.26 -30.67 9.16
C ILE A 693 17.25 -31.77 9.59
N ASN A 694 16.76 -32.80 10.27
CA ASN A 694 17.61 -33.90 10.72
C ASN A 694 17.96 -34.90 9.58
N GLN A 695 17.20 -34.91 8.49
CA GLN A 695 17.43 -35.80 7.34
C GLN A 695 18.49 -35.27 6.38
N GLU A 696 18.65 -33.95 6.23
CA GLU A 696 19.71 -33.36 5.39
C GLU A 696 21.13 -33.50 5.98
N LYS A 697 21.29 -33.75 7.28
CA LYS A 697 22.61 -34.16 7.83
C LYS A 697 23.02 -35.58 7.44
N VAL A 698 22.15 -36.31 6.74
CA VAL A 698 22.37 -37.68 6.27
C VAL A 698 22.02 -37.77 4.79
N SER A 699 22.73 -37.01 3.95
CA SER A 699 22.89 -37.37 2.54
C SER A 699 24.27 -36.95 2.06
N PRO A 700 25.25 -37.86 2.05
CA PRO A 700 26.45 -37.72 1.27
C PRO A 700 26.21 -38.35 -0.11
N GLU A 701 25.97 -37.53 -1.13
CA GLU A 701 26.35 -37.84 -2.51
C GLU A 701 26.98 -36.62 -3.17
#